data_AF-A0A099TYQ8-F1
#
_entry.id   AF-A0A099TYQ8-F1
#
_cell.length_a   1.000
_cell.length_b   1.000
_cell.length_c   1.000
_cell.angle_alpha   90.00
_cell.angle_beta   90.00
_cell.angle_gamma   90.00
#
_symmetry.space_group_name_H-M   'P 1'
#
loop_
_entity.id
_entity.type
_entity.pdbx_description
1 polymer ?
#
loop_
_entity_poly.entity_id
_entity_poly.type
_entity_poly.pdbx_seq_one_letter_code
_entity_poly.pdbx_strand_id
1 'polypeptide(L)'
;MRVTFGTKYSQMLNNQSSLTSKLNETNTKIANGKEIQYGWQNASISNQNLKLEYDETTLTQGIEVSRTAEINTLNTDRALQEMSTAMVHFKTKMLHGANDLHTPTSREALARDLEAIKAHIINIANTSVGGKFIFSGSKVSTQPFDMDGNYYGNDESLSALVSSKNLVPFNVTGEELFYGFDNDKHRIITTNERMLNQTRLHPSIMDNSERHSEPIEVYLNENDTLRDMIGDNDNNPSNNGKEYFYLQGVNSRGQSFKDKFSLDVGYSHPNNSTRIRDLLDRIGKAYGNTNKTQVVDVRLNKWGQIEIKDLKPGSSSIDFHMISSNLDVENTTDLESLGARVKVYSSQNLISEFSASNLKGVNDLYDNRVTHIPTTFLHKNNTMAEIDSKLSDILSTSTRYIRISGTAPNKTDGSVDDRELGEPAVFDIQGMEIRDLFQSIKDYFGGNIEVELDYGHITIYDNNVKSKSKDSANNPFDGDRGFSIRLETLGEDKNPVNGFTAALGVNYTKTGFHQLGSKLRGNIAQVISGTSYLANDATKLIEVTDGSLNGKTYGFKFQDHNGIEFHASLTFTKQGSFLELPSQKLESSTIKIPLFNPDDEPPQVTVSHGDIVTYRQIMDAMAIALNYSNEDEESLRLAEIKGKPTQAAKDAYEALVNRANTKVSIYIDKEGKMVIQDNIRSVTRMSMMFYDKDQDSFSPESIRNSVSNIRFNANGALVVDDPKINFFKGLDDAIHSVRNGVYRAGALHGQRYDDTMQSIGLQNNIELIDHLSDHIEKIIAKNGAHTRTFQNAITRNEIIKTQVSGIKGEVIGADLAETYNKFTNLSNNYQAVLSSTNRINGLSLVNYLN
;
A
#
# COMPACT_ATOMS: atom_id res chain seq x y z
N MET A 1 -65.89 -55.45 -74.37
CA MET A 1 -64.81 -54.46 -74.58
C MET A 1 -63.66 -54.79 -73.65
N ARG A 2 -62.45 -54.86 -74.21
CA ARG A 2 -61.22 -55.39 -73.59
C ARG A 2 -60.76 -54.60 -72.37
N VAL A 3 -60.21 -55.32 -71.39
CA VAL A 3 -59.43 -54.86 -70.23
C VAL A 3 -58.44 -53.72 -70.56
N THR A 4 -57.99 -53.59 -71.81
CA THR A 4 -57.12 -52.53 -72.32
C THR A 4 -57.73 -51.11 -72.33
N PHE A 5 -59.05 -50.94 -72.52
CA PHE A 5 -59.69 -49.60 -72.51
C PHE A 5 -59.85 -49.04 -71.09
N GLY A 6 -60.25 -49.88 -70.14
CA GLY A 6 -60.29 -49.50 -68.72
C GLY A 6 -58.89 -49.18 -68.16
N THR A 7 -57.86 -49.88 -68.64
CA THR A 7 -56.46 -49.59 -68.28
C THR A 7 -56.00 -48.23 -68.83
N LYS A 8 -56.31 -47.88 -70.08
CA LYS A 8 -55.97 -46.57 -70.69
C LYS A 8 -56.73 -45.40 -70.04
N TYR A 9 -58.01 -45.59 -69.71
CA TYR A 9 -58.80 -44.60 -69.00
C TYR A 9 -58.28 -44.38 -67.57
N SER A 10 -57.93 -45.45 -66.86
CA SER A 10 -57.28 -45.37 -65.55
C SER A 10 -55.91 -44.69 -65.63
N GLN A 11 -55.13 -44.96 -66.68
CA GLN A 11 -53.87 -44.24 -66.97
C GLN A 11 -54.10 -42.74 -67.22
N MET A 12 -55.15 -42.36 -67.95
CA MET A 12 -55.51 -40.96 -68.17
C MET A 12 -55.98 -40.26 -66.90
N LEU A 13 -56.80 -40.92 -66.06
CA LEU A 13 -57.21 -40.39 -64.76
C LEU A 13 -56.02 -40.25 -63.79
N ASN A 14 -55.10 -41.21 -63.80
CA ASN A 14 -53.85 -41.12 -63.03
C ASN A 14 -52.96 -39.98 -63.55
N ASN A 15 -52.86 -39.79 -64.87
CA ASN A 15 -52.13 -38.67 -65.48
C ASN A 15 -52.79 -37.33 -65.18
N GLN A 16 -54.12 -37.25 -65.23
CA GLN A 16 -54.89 -36.06 -64.87
C GLN A 16 -54.66 -35.70 -63.40
N SER A 17 -54.80 -36.67 -62.49
CA SER A 17 -54.55 -36.48 -61.06
C SER A 17 -53.09 -36.06 -60.79
N SER A 18 -52.13 -36.65 -61.50
CA SER A 18 -50.70 -36.29 -61.43
C SER A 18 -50.45 -34.85 -61.92
N LEU A 19 -51.07 -34.43 -63.03
CA LEU A 19 -50.96 -33.08 -63.56
C LEU A 19 -51.63 -32.04 -62.66
N THR A 20 -52.81 -32.34 -62.10
CA THR A 20 -53.47 -31.47 -61.10
C THR A 20 -52.59 -31.29 -59.86
N SER A 21 -51.98 -32.37 -59.37
CA SER A 21 -51.05 -32.30 -58.22
C SER A 21 -49.84 -31.41 -58.54
N LYS A 22 -49.22 -31.58 -59.71
CA LYS A 22 -48.07 -30.75 -60.14
C LYS A 22 -48.45 -29.29 -60.38
N LEU A 23 -49.65 -29.02 -60.90
CA LEU A 23 -50.18 -27.67 -61.07
C LEU A 23 -50.39 -26.98 -59.73
N ASN A 24 -51.01 -27.67 -58.77
CA ASN A 24 -51.21 -27.14 -57.42
C ASN A 24 -49.88 -26.89 -56.71
N GLU A 25 -48.91 -27.78 -56.85
CA GLU A 25 -47.56 -27.61 -56.30
C GLU A 25 -46.87 -26.38 -56.91
N THR A 26 -46.87 -26.26 -58.24
CA THR A 26 -46.24 -25.13 -58.95
C THR A 26 -46.96 -23.80 -58.64
N ASN A 27 -48.29 -23.81 -58.53
CA ASN A 27 -49.07 -22.64 -58.07
C ASN A 27 -48.70 -22.23 -56.64
N THR A 28 -48.47 -23.21 -55.77
CA THR A 28 -48.04 -22.97 -54.39
C THR A 28 -46.65 -22.34 -54.35
N LYS A 29 -45.69 -22.84 -55.16
CA LYS A 29 -44.36 -22.24 -55.32
C LYS A 29 -44.42 -20.79 -55.84
N ILE A 30 -45.32 -20.51 -56.78
CA ILE A 30 -45.56 -19.14 -57.27
C ILE A 30 -46.15 -18.25 -56.16
N ALA A 31 -47.10 -18.76 -55.39
CA ALA A 31 -47.77 -17.99 -54.35
C ALA A 31 -46.88 -17.70 -53.13
N ASN A 32 -46.01 -18.63 -52.74
CA ASN A 32 -45.13 -18.49 -51.58
C ASN A 32 -43.71 -18.03 -51.91
N GLY A 33 -43.32 -18.02 -53.19
CA GLY A 33 -41.99 -17.62 -53.67
C GLY A 33 -40.86 -18.56 -53.27
N LYS A 34 -41.15 -19.77 -52.78
CA LYS A 34 -40.18 -20.75 -52.28
C LYS A 34 -40.19 -22.01 -53.12
N GLU A 35 -39.00 -22.54 -53.38
CA GLU A 35 -38.77 -23.77 -54.13
C GLU A 35 -39.27 -25.01 -53.36
N ILE A 36 -39.25 -24.95 -52.02
CA ILE A 36 -39.84 -25.97 -51.14
C ILE A 36 -40.69 -25.32 -50.04
N GLN A 37 -41.75 -26.03 -49.64
CA GLN A 37 -42.60 -25.73 -48.49
C GLN A 37 -42.37 -26.71 -47.32
N TYR A 38 -42.09 -27.98 -47.63
CA TYR A 38 -41.91 -29.05 -46.65
C TYR A 38 -40.60 -29.79 -46.87
N GLY A 39 -39.96 -30.23 -45.78
CA GLY A 39 -38.64 -30.86 -45.85
C GLY A 39 -38.58 -32.18 -46.64
N TRP A 40 -39.72 -32.87 -46.79
CA TRP A 40 -39.82 -34.09 -47.60
C TRP A 40 -39.76 -33.82 -49.11
N GLN A 41 -39.98 -32.58 -49.57
CA GLN A 41 -39.96 -32.24 -51.00
C GLN A 41 -38.54 -32.21 -51.58
N ASN A 42 -37.57 -31.72 -50.80
CA ASN A 42 -36.15 -31.82 -51.13
C ASN A 42 -35.30 -31.79 -49.85
N ALA A 43 -34.79 -32.95 -49.44
CA ALA A 43 -33.99 -33.07 -48.23
C ALA A 43 -32.69 -32.25 -48.27
N SER A 44 -32.09 -32.03 -49.44
CA SER A 44 -30.85 -31.23 -49.57
C SER A 44 -31.13 -29.76 -49.31
N ILE A 45 -32.11 -29.17 -50.00
CA ILE A 45 -32.51 -27.76 -49.83
C ILE A 45 -33.03 -27.56 -48.39
N SER A 46 -33.78 -28.53 -47.85
CA SER A 46 -34.27 -28.45 -46.47
C SER A 46 -33.15 -28.45 -45.43
N ASN A 47 -32.13 -29.31 -45.58
CA ASN A 47 -30.98 -29.32 -44.66
C ASN A 47 -30.15 -28.02 -44.77
N GLN A 48 -29.99 -27.50 -45.98
CA GLN A 48 -29.32 -26.21 -46.19
C GLN A 48 -30.11 -25.06 -45.56
N ASN A 49 -31.45 -25.02 -45.71
CA ASN A 49 -32.28 -24.03 -45.05
C ASN A 49 -32.12 -24.08 -43.53
N LEU A 50 -32.21 -25.28 -42.92
CA LEU A 50 -32.05 -25.44 -41.48
C LEU A 50 -30.70 -24.90 -40.99
N LYS A 51 -29.63 -25.17 -41.73
CA LYS A 51 -28.31 -24.63 -41.44
C LYS A 51 -28.28 -23.11 -41.52
N LEU A 52 -28.81 -22.53 -42.60
CA LEU A 52 -28.84 -21.07 -42.79
C LEU A 52 -29.73 -20.36 -41.76
N GLU A 53 -30.86 -20.95 -41.38
CA GLU A 53 -31.73 -20.47 -40.29
C GLU A 53 -31.02 -20.51 -38.93
N TYR A 54 -30.29 -21.59 -38.66
CA TYR A 54 -29.46 -21.70 -37.47
C TYR A 54 -28.37 -20.61 -37.46
N ASP A 55 -27.70 -20.39 -38.60
CA ASP A 55 -26.68 -19.35 -38.75
C ASP A 55 -27.29 -17.94 -38.56
N GLU A 56 -28.44 -17.63 -39.17
CA GLU A 56 -29.17 -16.35 -38.98
C GLU A 56 -29.56 -16.11 -37.53
N THR A 57 -30.06 -17.14 -36.85
CA THR A 57 -30.47 -17.06 -35.44
C THR A 57 -29.27 -16.80 -34.54
N THR A 58 -28.19 -17.56 -34.76
CA THR A 58 -26.94 -17.41 -34.00
C THR A 58 -26.32 -16.03 -34.21
N LEU A 59 -26.31 -15.53 -35.45
CA LEU A 59 -25.82 -14.18 -35.76
C LEU A 59 -26.68 -13.10 -35.10
N THR A 60 -28.00 -13.27 -35.10
CA THR A 60 -28.91 -12.33 -34.43
C THR A 60 -28.66 -12.27 -32.93
N GLN A 61 -28.54 -13.43 -32.27
CA GLN A 61 -28.20 -13.50 -30.86
C GLN A 61 -26.82 -12.86 -30.57
N GLY A 62 -25.83 -13.10 -31.42
CA GLY A 62 -24.50 -12.49 -31.30
C GLY A 62 -24.53 -10.96 -31.43
N ILE A 63 -25.34 -10.42 -32.34
CA ILE A 63 -25.56 -8.97 -32.49
C ILE A 63 -26.21 -8.40 -31.23
N GLU A 64 -27.26 -9.04 -30.70
CA GLU A 64 -27.97 -8.56 -29.49
C GLU A 64 -27.09 -8.55 -28.25
N VAL A 65 -26.32 -9.63 -28.02
CA VAL A 65 -25.35 -9.72 -26.93
C VAL A 65 -24.28 -8.64 -27.07
N SER A 66 -23.73 -8.46 -28.27
CA SER A 66 -22.71 -7.43 -28.52
C SER A 66 -23.25 -6.01 -28.35
N ARG A 67 -24.50 -5.76 -28.77
CA ARG A 67 -25.16 -4.45 -28.61
C ARG A 67 -25.46 -4.14 -27.15
N THR A 68 -25.87 -5.15 -26.37
CA THR A 68 -26.05 -5.00 -24.91
C THR A 68 -24.71 -4.68 -24.23
N ALA A 69 -23.65 -5.39 -24.61
CA ALA A 69 -22.30 -5.14 -24.13
C ALA A 69 -21.79 -3.74 -24.50
N GLU A 70 -21.99 -3.31 -25.75
CA GLU A 70 -21.66 -1.94 -26.21
C GLU A 70 -22.39 -0.86 -25.39
N ILE A 71 -23.69 -1.04 -25.11
CA ILE A 71 -24.45 -0.10 -24.28
C ILE A 71 -23.87 -0.01 -22.87
N ASN A 72 -23.48 -1.14 -22.28
CA ASN A 72 -22.87 -1.17 -20.96
C ASN A 72 -21.49 -0.50 -20.94
N THR A 73 -20.65 -0.71 -21.95
CA THR A 73 -19.36 -0.03 -22.04
C THR A 73 -19.54 1.48 -22.26
N LEU A 74 -20.52 1.91 -23.07
CA LEU A 74 -20.84 3.34 -23.25
C LEU A 74 -21.37 4.00 -21.98
N ASN A 75 -22.16 3.29 -21.17
CA ASN A 75 -22.62 3.80 -19.88
C ASN A 75 -21.45 3.93 -18.90
N THR A 76 -20.54 2.96 -18.90
CA THR A 76 -19.30 3.00 -18.13
C THR A 76 -18.42 4.18 -18.57
N ASP A 77 -18.30 4.41 -19.88
CA ASP A 77 -17.51 5.51 -20.44
C ASP A 77 -18.01 6.89 -19.99
N ARG A 78 -19.34 7.08 -19.99
CA ARG A 78 -19.96 8.33 -19.49
C ARG A 78 -19.66 8.56 -18.00
N ALA A 79 -19.79 7.52 -17.18
CA ALA A 79 -19.49 7.63 -15.75
C ALA A 79 -17.99 7.94 -15.51
N LEU A 80 -17.10 7.32 -16.26
CA LEU A 80 -15.66 7.59 -16.17
C LEU A 80 -15.30 9.01 -16.64
N GLN A 81 -15.93 9.53 -17.70
CA GLN A 81 -15.74 10.92 -18.16
C GLN A 81 -16.20 11.96 -17.12
N GLU A 82 -17.33 11.69 -16.47
CA GLU A 82 -17.82 12.52 -15.35
C GLU A 82 -16.82 12.49 -14.19
N MET A 83 -16.28 11.31 -13.87
CA MET A 83 -15.26 11.13 -12.84
C MET A 83 -13.95 11.85 -13.17
N SER A 84 -13.46 11.77 -14.41
CA SER A 84 -12.29 12.52 -14.90
C SER A 84 -12.51 14.02 -14.72
N THR A 85 -13.69 14.53 -15.07
CA THR A 85 -14.03 15.95 -14.87
C THR A 85 -14.03 16.34 -13.39
N ALA A 86 -14.58 15.49 -12.52
CA ALA A 86 -14.56 15.71 -11.07
C ALA A 86 -13.12 15.74 -10.52
N MET A 87 -12.23 14.87 -11.02
CA MET A 87 -10.81 14.85 -10.65
C MET A 87 -10.05 16.09 -11.11
N VAL A 88 -10.31 16.59 -12.31
CA VAL A 88 -9.75 17.87 -12.78
C VAL A 88 -10.18 19.02 -11.87
N HIS A 89 -11.45 19.03 -11.44
CA HIS A 89 -11.96 20.02 -10.51
C HIS A 89 -11.33 19.88 -9.12
N PHE A 90 -11.17 18.66 -8.62
CA PHE A 90 -10.48 18.35 -7.36
C PHE A 90 -9.04 18.89 -7.38
N LYS A 91 -8.27 18.56 -8.43
CA LYS A 91 -6.90 19.05 -8.63
C LYS A 91 -6.83 20.57 -8.67
N THR A 92 -7.75 21.22 -9.38
CA THR A 92 -7.78 22.68 -9.50
C THR A 92 -8.03 23.34 -8.13
N LYS A 93 -8.98 22.81 -7.35
CA LYS A 93 -9.23 23.26 -5.97
C LYS A 93 -8.03 23.05 -5.06
N MET A 94 -7.32 21.94 -5.19
CA MET A 94 -6.07 21.70 -4.46
C MET A 94 -4.97 22.69 -4.84
N LEU A 95 -4.78 22.97 -6.14
CA LEU A 95 -3.80 23.95 -6.62
C LEU A 95 -4.10 25.35 -6.07
N HIS A 96 -5.38 25.73 -5.97
CA HIS A 96 -5.78 26.95 -5.28
C HIS A 96 -5.35 26.91 -3.80
N GLY A 97 -5.65 25.82 -3.10
CA GLY A 97 -5.24 25.60 -1.71
C GLY A 97 -3.72 25.64 -1.47
N ALA A 98 -2.91 25.33 -2.49
CA ALA A 98 -1.46 25.30 -2.42
C ALA A 98 -0.79 26.65 -2.73
N ASN A 99 -1.42 27.52 -3.52
CA ASN A 99 -0.81 28.76 -4.02
C ASN A 99 -1.01 29.96 -3.09
N ASP A 100 -2.09 30.02 -2.32
CA ASP A 100 -2.43 31.17 -1.48
C ASP A 100 -2.17 30.91 0.01
N LEU A 101 -1.79 31.97 0.73
CA LEU A 101 -1.71 31.95 2.19
C LEU A 101 -3.13 31.94 2.75
N HIS A 102 -3.65 30.75 3.06
CA HIS A 102 -5.02 30.59 3.54
C HIS A 102 -5.11 30.66 5.06
N THR A 103 -6.12 31.38 5.57
CA THR A 103 -6.50 31.30 6.99
C THR A 103 -7.04 29.91 7.33
N PRO A 104 -7.01 29.48 8.61
CA PRO A 104 -7.59 28.19 9.00
C PRO A 104 -9.05 28.01 8.55
N THR A 105 -9.86 29.07 8.66
CA THR A 105 -11.26 29.06 8.18
C THR A 105 -11.36 28.89 6.67
N SER A 106 -10.48 29.55 5.90
CA SER A 106 -10.45 29.40 4.44
C SER A 106 -10.03 27.98 4.03
N ARG A 107 -9.08 27.37 4.75
CA ARG A 107 -8.64 25.99 4.50
C ARG A 107 -9.73 24.98 4.82
N GLU A 108 -10.44 25.17 5.93
CA GLU A 108 -11.57 24.31 6.29
C GLU A 108 -12.70 24.40 5.25
N ALA A 109 -12.99 25.59 4.72
CA ALA A 109 -13.95 25.75 3.62
C ALA A 109 -13.50 25.02 2.34
N LEU A 110 -12.22 25.14 1.96
CA LEU A 110 -11.65 24.41 0.82
C LEU A 110 -11.66 22.90 1.03
N ALA A 111 -11.36 22.42 2.24
CA ALA A 111 -11.42 21.01 2.58
C ALA A 111 -12.84 20.46 2.43
N ARG A 112 -13.87 21.20 2.87
CA ARG A 112 -15.29 20.82 2.67
C ARG A 112 -15.70 20.79 1.21
N ASP A 113 -15.20 21.74 0.40
CA ASP A 113 -15.42 21.71 -1.05
C ASP A 113 -14.81 20.44 -1.68
N LEU A 114 -13.59 20.07 -1.27
CA LEU A 114 -12.92 18.84 -1.74
C LEU A 114 -13.64 17.58 -1.27
N GLU A 115 -14.15 17.56 -0.03
CA GLU A 115 -14.99 16.46 0.48
C GLU A 115 -16.29 16.31 -0.31
N ALA A 116 -16.90 17.42 -0.72
CA ALA A 116 -18.08 17.38 -1.58
C ALA A 116 -17.77 16.81 -2.97
N ILE A 117 -16.60 17.13 -3.53
CA ILE A 117 -16.13 16.53 -4.79
C ILE A 117 -15.84 15.04 -4.61
N LYS A 118 -15.19 14.62 -3.52
CA LYS A 118 -14.99 13.20 -3.17
C LYS A 118 -16.33 12.47 -3.10
N ALA A 119 -17.31 13.03 -2.38
CA ALA A 119 -18.64 12.46 -2.26
C ALA A 119 -19.34 12.35 -3.63
N HIS A 120 -19.15 13.33 -4.51
CA HIS A 120 -19.64 13.25 -5.89
C HIS A 120 -18.97 12.10 -6.67
N ILE A 121 -17.66 11.90 -6.55
CA ILE A 121 -16.95 10.77 -7.16
C ILE A 121 -17.48 9.43 -6.64
N ILE A 122 -17.72 9.31 -5.33
CA ILE A 122 -18.34 8.10 -4.74
C ILE A 122 -19.75 7.87 -5.31
N ASN A 123 -20.54 8.92 -5.53
CA ASN A 123 -21.85 8.79 -6.16
C ASN A 123 -21.74 8.28 -7.60
N ILE A 124 -20.76 8.77 -8.38
CA ILE A 124 -20.48 8.26 -9.72
C ILE A 124 -20.03 6.79 -9.66
N ALA A 125 -19.18 6.43 -8.70
CA ALA A 125 -18.74 5.06 -8.46
C ALA A 125 -19.89 4.10 -8.09
N ASN A 126 -20.99 4.64 -7.57
CA ASN A 126 -22.23 3.92 -7.26
C ASN A 126 -23.30 4.03 -8.37
N THR A 127 -22.92 4.40 -9.60
CA THR A 127 -23.86 4.50 -10.72
C THR A 127 -24.56 3.16 -11.02
N SER A 128 -25.88 3.21 -11.21
CA SER A 128 -26.72 2.06 -11.50
C SER A 128 -27.51 2.27 -12.80
N VAL A 129 -27.54 1.24 -13.65
CA VAL A 129 -28.30 1.21 -14.89
C VAL A 129 -29.28 0.03 -14.83
N GLY A 130 -30.58 0.32 -14.88
CA GLY A 130 -31.61 -0.73 -14.80
C GLY A 130 -31.59 -1.51 -13.48
N GLY A 131 -31.18 -0.88 -12.38
CA GLY A 131 -31.06 -1.50 -11.06
C GLY A 131 -29.79 -2.34 -10.86
N LYS A 132 -28.86 -2.31 -11.83
CA LYS A 132 -27.56 -3.00 -11.77
C LYS A 132 -26.43 -1.98 -11.65
N PHE A 133 -25.59 -2.12 -10.63
CA PHE A 133 -24.40 -1.30 -10.46
C PHE A 133 -23.33 -1.67 -11.49
N ILE A 134 -22.72 -0.64 -12.10
CA ILE A 134 -21.80 -0.85 -13.23
C ILE A 134 -20.36 -1.19 -12.78
N PHE A 135 -19.96 -0.74 -11.58
CA PHE A 135 -18.62 -0.94 -11.02
C PHE A 135 -18.56 -2.03 -9.93
N SER A 136 -19.62 -2.81 -9.70
CA SER A 136 -19.64 -3.86 -8.65
C SER A 136 -19.01 -5.20 -9.06
N GLY A 137 -18.40 -5.29 -10.25
CA GLY A 137 -17.99 -6.56 -10.85
C GLY A 137 -19.20 -7.43 -11.21
N SER A 138 -19.16 -8.73 -10.90
CA SER A 138 -20.28 -9.65 -11.11
C SER A 138 -21.39 -9.50 -10.06
N LYS A 139 -21.13 -8.85 -8.92
CA LYS A 139 -22.11 -8.55 -7.85
C LYS A 139 -23.02 -7.35 -8.17
N VAL A 140 -23.63 -7.33 -9.35
CA VAL A 140 -24.42 -6.21 -9.89
C VAL A 140 -25.56 -5.69 -9.01
N SER A 141 -26.01 -6.44 -8.01
CA SER A 141 -27.07 -6.04 -7.08
C SER A 141 -26.56 -5.45 -5.76
N THR A 142 -25.25 -5.38 -5.56
CA THR A 142 -24.62 -4.82 -4.35
C THR A 142 -24.08 -3.45 -4.67
N GLN A 143 -24.39 -2.45 -3.83
CA GLN A 143 -23.81 -1.12 -3.94
C GLN A 143 -22.28 -1.21 -3.80
N PRO A 144 -21.50 -0.73 -4.78
CA PRO A 144 -20.05 -0.86 -4.78
C PRO A 144 -19.36 -0.19 -3.59
N PHE A 145 -19.74 1.03 -3.22
CA PHE A 145 -19.02 1.86 -2.26
C PHE A 145 -19.93 2.44 -1.18
N ASP A 146 -19.44 2.47 0.07
CA ASP A 146 -20.02 3.31 1.13
C ASP A 146 -19.45 4.75 1.11
N MET A 147 -19.84 5.58 2.08
CA MET A 147 -19.37 6.97 2.19
C MET A 147 -17.90 7.09 2.58
N ASP A 148 -17.33 6.05 3.20
CA ASP A 148 -15.92 5.99 3.59
C ASP A 148 -15.05 5.51 2.42
N GLY A 149 -15.66 5.07 1.31
CA GLY A 149 -14.98 4.58 0.13
C GLY A 149 -14.60 3.09 0.21
N ASN A 150 -15.16 2.32 1.15
CA ASN A 150 -14.93 0.88 1.21
C ASN A 150 -15.66 0.16 0.06
N TYR A 151 -14.98 -0.78 -0.60
CA TYR A 151 -15.53 -1.53 -1.72
C TYR A 151 -16.21 -2.85 -1.29
N TYR A 152 -17.44 -3.07 -1.73
CA TYR A 152 -18.27 -4.25 -1.44
C TYR A 152 -18.56 -5.13 -2.67
N GLY A 153 -18.03 -4.76 -3.84
CA GLY A 153 -18.13 -5.56 -5.06
C GLY A 153 -17.16 -6.76 -5.09
N ASN A 154 -16.85 -7.23 -6.30
CA ASN A 154 -15.75 -8.17 -6.54
C ASN A 154 -14.91 -7.75 -7.76
N ASP A 155 -13.85 -8.49 -8.03
CA ASP A 155 -12.90 -8.29 -9.13
C ASP A 155 -13.30 -9.05 -10.41
N GLU A 156 -14.43 -9.76 -10.41
CA GLU A 156 -14.89 -10.55 -11.54
C GLU A 156 -15.45 -9.68 -12.68
N SER A 157 -14.86 -9.82 -13.87
CA SER A 157 -15.33 -9.14 -15.08
C SER A 157 -16.49 -9.90 -15.76
N LEU A 158 -17.47 -9.14 -16.24
CA LEU A 158 -18.55 -9.62 -17.09
C LEU A 158 -18.12 -9.55 -18.55
N SER A 159 -18.14 -10.69 -19.23
CA SER A 159 -17.68 -10.81 -20.62
C SER A 159 -18.79 -11.26 -21.56
N ALA A 160 -18.74 -10.75 -22.80
CA ALA A 160 -19.62 -11.15 -23.88
C ALA A 160 -18.83 -11.91 -24.95
N LEU A 161 -19.44 -12.96 -25.52
CA LEU A 161 -18.83 -13.73 -26.60
C LEU A 161 -19.05 -13.01 -27.94
N VAL A 162 -17.96 -12.52 -28.51
CA VAL A 162 -18.00 -11.67 -29.71
C VAL A 162 -17.73 -12.46 -30.99
N SER A 163 -17.00 -13.58 -30.88
CA SER A 163 -16.71 -14.54 -31.95
C SER A 163 -16.35 -15.89 -31.32
N SER A 164 -16.24 -16.96 -32.13
CA SER A 164 -15.81 -18.27 -31.66
C SER A 164 -14.48 -18.15 -30.90
N LYS A 165 -14.53 -18.41 -29.58
CA LYS A 165 -13.42 -18.36 -28.61
C LYS A 165 -12.86 -16.98 -28.26
N ASN A 166 -13.55 -15.87 -28.56
CA ASN A 166 -13.11 -14.53 -28.10
C ASN A 166 -14.14 -13.89 -27.15
N LEU A 167 -13.81 -13.88 -25.85
CA LEU A 167 -14.58 -13.21 -24.80
C LEU A 167 -14.01 -11.80 -24.61
N VAL A 168 -14.87 -10.80 -24.66
CA VAL A 168 -14.49 -9.40 -24.44
C VAL A 168 -15.23 -8.89 -23.19
N PRO A 169 -14.51 -8.33 -22.20
CA PRO A 169 -15.14 -7.67 -21.05
C PRO A 169 -16.01 -6.49 -21.49
N PHE A 170 -17.15 -6.31 -20.84
CA PHE A 170 -18.05 -5.17 -21.09
C PHE A 170 -18.32 -4.31 -19.86
N ASN A 171 -17.66 -4.59 -18.73
CA ASN A 171 -17.64 -3.75 -17.55
C ASN A 171 -16.20 -3.47 -17.11
N VAL A 172 -16.05 -2.39 -16.34
CA VAL A 172 -14.87 -2.12 -15.52
C VAL A 172 -15.25 -2.40 -14.08
N THR A 173 -14.43 -3.14 -13.33
CA THR A 173 -14.71 -3.43 -11.92
C THR A 173 -14.22 -2.29 -11.04
N GLY A 174 -14.85 -2.08 -9.88
CA GLY A 174 -14.41 -1.09 -8.90
C GLY A 174 -13.07 -1.45 -8.28
N GLU A 175 -12.75 -2.75 -8.16
CA GLU A 175 -11.42 -3.19 -7.74
C GLU A 175 -10.36 -2.74 -8.76
N GLU A 176 -10.59 -2.91 -10.07
CA GLU A 176 -9.66 -2.45 -11.09
C GLU A 176 -9.50 -0.93 -11.11
N LEU A 177 -10.61 -0.17 -10.99
CA LEU A 177 -10.60 1.28 -11.11
C LEU A 177 -10.05 2.02 -9.87
N PHE A 178 -10.34 1.51 -8.66
CA PHE A 178 -10.03 2.22 -7.41
C PHE A 178 -8.91 1.57 -6.59
N TYR A 179 -8.62 0.30 -6.85
CA TYR A 179 -7.59 -0.50 -6.19
C TYR A 179 -6.71 -1.26 -7.20
N GLY A 180 -6.68 -0.82 -8.46
CA GLY A 180 -5.88 -1.43 -9.52
C GLY A 180 -4.39 -1.19 -9.37
N PHE A 181 -3.66 -1.40 -10.46
CA PHE A 181 -2.22 -1.19 -10.53
C PHE A 181 -1.85 -0.59 -11.89
N ASP A 182 -0.91 0.34 -11.88
CA ASP A 182 -0.34 0.96 -13.07
C ASP A 182 1.12 0.51 -13.27
N ASN A 183 1.32 -0.51 -14.11
CA ASN A 183 2.63 -1.14 -14.34
C ASN A 183 3.69 -0.22 -14.95
N ASP A 184 3.30 0.93 -15.50
CA ASP A 184 4.18 1.95 -16.09
C ASP A 184 4.56 3.07 -15.11
N LYS A 185 3.97 3.07 -13.91
CA LYS A 185 4.25 4.06 -12.86
C LYS A 185 5.35 3.57 -11.94
N HIS A 186 5.90 4.49 -11.17
CA HIS A 186 7.10 4.29 -10.36
C HIS A 186 6.80 4.64 -8.91
N ARG A 187 7.38 3.90 -7.96
CA ARG A 187 7.31 4.29 -6.57
C ARG A 187 8.26 5.45 -6.28
N ILE A 188 7.76 6.45 -5.57
CA ILE A 188 8.52 7.65 -5.16
C ILE A 188 8.37 7.79 -3.66
N ILE A 189 9.49 7.94 -2.95
CA ILE A 189 9.52 8.15 -1.51
C ILE A 189 10.29 9.42 -1.16
N THR A 190 9.90 10.09 -0.09
CA THR A 190 10.53 11.34 0.36
C THR A 190 10.72 11.39 1.87
N THR A 191 11.84 11.97 2.30
CA THR A 191 12.08 12.31 3.69
C THR A 191 11.22 13.48 4.12
N ASN A 192 10.84 13.57 5.40
CA ASN A 192 10.00 14.65 5.91
C ASN A 192 10.72 15.62 6.87
N GLU A 193 11.99 15.40 7.20
CA GLU A 193 12.77 16.37 7.99
C GLU A 193 13.21 17.57 7.15
N ARG A 194 13.10 18.79 7.71
CA ARG A 194 13.51 20.02 7.03
C ARG A 194 15.03 20.11 7.01
N MET A 195 15.64 20.13 5.82
CA MET A 195 17.08 20.30 5.71
C MET A 195 17.43 21.73 5.28
N LEU A 196 17.77 22.54 6.27
CA LEU A 196 18.22 23.92 6.09
C LEU A 196 19.74 24.00 6.03
N ASN A 197 20.23 25.00 5.31
CA ASN A 197 21.63 25.36 5.26
C ASN A 197 22.05 25.98 6.61
N GLN A 198 22.80 25.21 7.39
CA GLN A 198 23.20 25.57 8.74
C GLN A 198 24.13 26.80 8.77
N THR A 199 24.97 26.98 7.75
CA THR A 199 25.85 28.16 7.64
C THR A 199 25.03 29.45 7.49
N ARG A 200 23.94 29.41 6.73
CA ARG A 200 23.02 30.55 6.53
C ARG A 200 22.08 30.78 7.71
N LEU A 201 21.76 29.71 8.45
CA LEU A 201 20.96 29.79 9.67
C LEU A 201 21.79 30.32 10.87
N HIS A 202 23.10 30.04 10.90
CA HIS A 202 24.00 30.43 12.00
C HIS A 202 25.25 31.18 11.51
N PRO A 203 25.10 32.34 10.82
CA PRO A 203 26.21 33.04 10.18
C PRO A 203 27.26 33.56 11.15
N SER A 204 26.87 33.94 12.38
CA SER A 204 27.79 34.43 13.41
C SER A 204 28.87 33.41 13.82
N ILE A 205 28.55 32.11 13.67
CA ILE A 205 29.37 30.99 14.11
C ILE A 205 30.02 30.31 12.93
N MET A 206 29.26 29.98 11.89
CA MET A 206 29.73 29.12 10.80
C MET A 206 30.28 29.87 9.59
N ASP A 207 29.82 31.10 9.34
CA ASP A 207 30.19 31.87 8.15
C ASP A 207 31.33 32.84 8.48
N ASN A 208 32.53 32.61 7.95
CA ASN A 208 33.66 33.50 8.21
C ASN A 208 33.54 34.89 7.54
N SER A 209 32.79 35.00 6.44
CA SER A 209 32.75 36.23 5.62
C SER A 209 31.58 37.13 5.99
N GLU A 210 30.46 36.54 6.42
CA GLU A 210 29.19 37.24 6.66
C GLU A 210 28.69 37.10 8.10
N ARG A 211 29.60 37.15 9.10
CA ARG A 211 29.29 36.97 10.53
C ARG A 211 28.23 37.92 11.11
N HIS A 212 28.01 39.06 10.47
CA HIS A 212 27.04 40.06 10.87
C HIS A 212 25.69 39.94 10.18
N SER A 213 25.55 39.03 9.21
CA SER A 213 24.29 38.82 8.51
C SER A 213 23.23 38.27 9.46
N GLU A 214 21.98 38.63 9.21
CA GLU A 214 20.86 38.06 9.95
C GLU A 214 20.69 36.57 9.57
N PRO A 215 20.38 35.68 10.54
CA PRO A 215 19.97 34.32 10.27
C PRO A 215 18.85 34.24 9.23
N ILE A 216 19.04 33.44 8.18
CA ILE A 216 18.03 33.21 7.15
C ILE A 216 17.78 31.72 6.95
N GLU A 217 16.51 31.34 6.82
CA GLU A 217 16.12 29.98 6.47
C GLU A 217 16.27 29.75 4.97
N VAL A 218 17.29 29.00 4.58
CA VAL A 218 17.55 28.60 3.19
C VAL A 218 17.58 27.09 3.11
N TYR A 219 16.79 26.50 2.20
CA TYR A 219 16.81 25.06 1.96
C TYR A 219 18.09 24.64 1.25
N LEU A 220 18.55 23.44 1.59
CA LEU A 220 19.72 22.86 0.96
C LEU A 220 19.48 22.52 -0.51
N ASN A 221 20.54 22.63 -1.30
CA ASN A 221 20.63 22.14 -2.66
C ASN A 221 21.80 21.16 -2.81
N GLU A 222 21.83 20.40 -3.90
CA GLU A 222 22.82 19.33 -4.10
C GLU A 222 24.28 19.81 -4.19
N ASN A 223 24.50 21.11 -4.47
CA ASN A 223 25.83 21.70 -4.54
C ASN A 223 26.34 22.21 -3.19
N ASP A 224 25.48 22.32 -2.18
CA ASP A 224 25.90 22.72 -0.84
C ASP A 224 26.84 21.68 -0.22
N THR A 225 27.67 22.11 0.72
CA THR A 225 28.64 21.23 1.37
C THR A 225 27.97 20.36 2.42
N LEU A 226 28.59 19.23 2.75
CA LEU A 226 28.12 18.39 3.85
C LEU A 226 28.14 19.14 5.19
N ARG A 227 29.12 20.06 5.37
CA ARG A 227 29.19 20.96 6.51
C ARG A 227 27.97 21.87 6.61
N ASP A 228 27.48 22.40 5.49
CA ASP A 228 26.25 23.20 5.45
C ASP A 228 25.01 22.38 5.84
N MET A 229 25.02 21.06 5.62
CA MET A 229 23.93 20.17 6.03
C MET A 229 24.03 19.79 7.51
N ILE A 230 25.21 19.38 7.98
CA ILE A 230 25.39 18.78 9.31
C ILE A 230 25.58 19.82 10.41
N GLY A 231 26.18 20.97 10.08
CA GLY A 231 26.47 22.00 11.07
C GLY A 231 27.81 21.84 11.76
N ASP A 232 28.26 22.92 12.38
CA ASP A 232 29.52 23.02 13.08
C ASP A 232 29.51 24.09 14.18
N ASN A 233 30.43 24.00 15.13
CA ASN A 233 30.53 24.89 16.28
C ASN A 233 31.49 26.08 16.10
N ASP A 234 32.14 26.21 14.95
CA ASP A 234 32.99 27.34 14.62
C ASP A 234 32.92 27.70 13.12
N ASN A 235 33.81 28.60 12.67
CA ASN A 235 33.90 29.05 11.28
C ASN A 235 35.09 28.44 10.51
N ASN A 236 35.79 27.47 11.10
CA ASN A 236 36.97 26.84 10.52
C ASN A 236 36.56 25.55 9.81
N PRO A 237 36.45 25.53 8.47
CA PRO A 237 36.02 24.33 7.77
C PRO A 237 37.03 23.18 7.84
N SER A 238 38.27 23.39 8.31
CA SER A 238 39.34 22.39 8.23
C SER A 238 39.51 21.50 9.46
N ASN A 239 38.80 21.77 10.57
CA ASN A 239 38.95 21.03 11.83
C ASN A 239 37.80 20.04 12.10
N ASN A 240 36.86 19.88 11.17
CA ASN A 240 35.75 18.96 11.35
C ASN A 240 36.17 17.51 11.13
N GLY A 241 35.65 16.64 12.00
CA GLY A 241 35.77 15.20 11.85
C GLY A 241 34.87 14.63 10.73
N LYS A 242 34.72 13.31 10.77
CA LYS A 242 33.82 12.59 9.88
C LYS A 242 32.42 12.53 10.47
N GLU A 243 31.43 12.52 9.57
CA GLU A 243 30.06 12.13 9.90
C GLU A 243 29.84 10.69 9.44
N TYR A 244 29.26 9.87 10.30
CA TYR A 244 28.94 8.47 10.06
C TYR A 244 27.46 8.31 9.76
N PHE A 245 27.13 7.66 8.65
CA PHE A 245 25.78 7.44 8.18
C PHE A 245 25.39 5.98 8.36
N TYR A 246 24.20 5.76 8.92
CA TYR A 246 23.60 4.47 9.17
C TYR A 246 22.33 4.37 8.32
N LEU A 247 22.43 3.66 7.20
CA LEU A 247 21.39 3.57 6.19
C LEU A 247 20.74 2.18 6.25
N GLN A 248 19.42 2.14 6.24
CA GLN A 248 18.63 0.92 6.11
C GLN A 248 17.52 1.15 5.09
N GLY A 249 17.10 0.10 4.42
CA GLY A 249 16.02 0.23 3.44
C GLY A 249 15.68 -1.06 2.73
N VAL A 250 14.86 -0.93 1.71
CA VAL A 250 14.50 -2.00 0.79
C VAL A 250 14.74 -1.53 -0.64
N ASN A 251 15.39 -2.36 -1.45
CA ASN A 251 15.73 -2.02 -2.83
C ASN A 251 14.56 -2.35 -3.80
N SER A 252 14.73 -2.01 -5.09
CA SER A 252 13.72 -2.25 -6.15
C SER A 252 13.38 -3.73 -6.41
N ARG A 253 14.14 -4.66 -5.82
CA ARG A 253 13.84 -6.10 -5.86
C ARG A 253 13.02 -6.56 -4.65
N GLY A 254 12.86 -5.71 -3.65
CA GLY A 254 12.25 -6.00 -2.34
C GLY A 254 13.19 -6.67 -1.33
N GLN A 255 14.50 -6.70 -1.62
CA GLN A 255 15.51 -7.14 -0.67
C GLN A 255 15.82 -6.02 0.31
N SER A 256 15.86 -6.37 1.60
CA SER A 256 16.32 -5.45 2.64
C SER A 256 17.83 -5.27 2.55
N PHE A 257 18.33 -4.12 3.01
CA PHE A 257 19.75 -3.88 3.12
C PHE A 257 20.06 -2.93 4.27
N LYS A 258 21.31 -3.02 4.74
CA LYS A 258 21.95 -2.04 5.61
C LYS A 258 23.24 -1.58 4.94
N ASP A 259 23.59 -0.32 5.14
CA ASP A 259 24.88 0.21 4.78
C ASP A 259 25.39 1.18 5.86
N LYS A 260 26.70 1.21 6.05
CA LYS A 260 27.38 2.11 6.97
C LYS A 260 28.58 2.71 6.30
N PHE A 261 28.61 4.03 6.19
CA PHE A 261 29.71 4.75 5.56
C PHE A 261 29.97 6.07 6.27
N SER A 262 31.17 6.61 6.09
CA SER A 262 31.57 7.91 6.65
C SER A 262 31.90 8.89 5.54
N LEU A 263 31.59 10.16 5.75
CA LEU A 263 31.97 11.26 4.87
C LEU A 263 32.73 12.33 5.66
N ASP A 264 33.74 12.93 5.04
CA ASP A 264 34.48 14.03 5.63
C ASP A 264 33.61 15.30 5.60
N VAL A 265 33.33 15.87 6.78
CA VAL A 265 32.61 17.15 6.90
C VAL A 265 33.58 18.31 6.65
N GLY A 266 34.82 18.15 7.11
CA GLY A 266 35.84 19.19 7.00
C GLY A 266 36.52 19.22 5.64
N TYR A 267 37.00 20.41 5.26
CA TYR A 267 37.74 20.66 4.04
C TYR A 267 38.74 21.80 4.19
N SER A 268 39.85 21.71 3.45
CA SER A 268 40.86 22.77 3.38
C SER A 268 40.54 23.82 2.31
N HIS A 269 39.87 23.42 1.23
CA HIS A 269 39.45 24.29 0.13
C HIS A 269 38.03 23.95 -0.30
N PRO A 270 37.16 24.95 -0.58
CA PRO A 270 35.75 24.71 -0.97
C PRO A 270 35.55 23.86 -2.24
N ASN A 271 36.57 23.77 -3.10
CA ASN A 271 36.50 22.93 -4.30
C ASN A 271 36.71 21.43 -4.01
N ASN A 272 37.32 21.12 -2.87
CA ASN A 272 37.58 19.75 -2.42
C ASN A 272 36.62 19.31 -1.31
N SER A 273 35.59 20.12 -1.01
CA SER A 273 34.61 19.79 0.02
C SER A 273 33.72 18.64 -0.43
N THR A 274 33.37 17.76 0.50
CA THR A 274 32.30 16.80 0.28
C THR A 274 30.99 17.56 0.13
N ARG A 275 30.25 17.29 -0.94
CA ARG A 275 28.96 17.93 -1.22
C ARG A 275 27.81 17.00 -0.90
N ILE A 276 26.62 17.56 -0.81
CA ILE A 276 25.40 16.76 -0.64
C ILE A 276 25.23 15.78 -1.80
N ARG A 277 25.59 16.16 -3.04
CA ARG A 277 25.60 15.22 -4.17
C ARG A 277 26.41 13.95 -3.89
N ASP A 278 27.55 14.04 -3.18
CA ASP A 278 28.35 12.86 -2.86
C ASP A 278 27.63 11.93 -1.88
N LEU A 279 26.82 12.48 -0.96
CA LEU A 279 25.93 11.71 -0.09
C LEU A 279 24.80 11.05 -0.89
N LEU A 280 24.15 11.77 -1.79
CA LEU A 280 23.09 11.22 -2.66
C LEU A 280 23.63 10.07 -3.53
N ASP A 281 24.85 10.22 -4.06
CA ASP A 281 25.55 9.17 -4.82
C ASP A 281 25.85 7.93 -3.96
N ARG A 282 26.20 8.12 -2.67
CA ARG A 282 26.39 7.02 -1.71
C ARG A 282 25.09 6.29 -1.41
N ILE A 283 24.01 7.03 -1.19
CA ILE A 283 22.66 6.46 -1.01
C ILE A 283 22.30 5.65 -2.26
N GLY A 284 22.42 6.23 -3.46
CA GLY A 284 22.14 5.53 -4.71
C GLY A 284 22.95 4.24 -4.88
N LYS A 285 24.23 4.23 -4.49
CA LYS A 285 25.07 3.01 -4.51
C LYS A 285 24.57 1.94 -3.56
N ALA A 286 24.07 2.30 -2.38
CA ALA A 286 23.50 1.33 -1.44
C ALA A 286 22.24 0.65 -2.01
N TYR A 287 21.43 1.36 -2.80
CA TYR A 287 20.32 0.78 -3.56
C TYR A 287 20.75 -0.07 -4.76
N GLY A 288 22.01 0.02 -5.18
CA GLY A 288 22.58 -0.76 -6.29
C GLY A 288 22.96 0.05 -7.53
N ASN A 289 22.99 1.38 -7.47
CA ASN A 289 23.50 2.20 -8.58
C ASN A 289 24.99 1.89 -8.82
N THR A 290 25.35 1.80 -10.10
CA THR A 290 26.73 1.64 -10.56
C THR A 290 27.06 2.71 -11.59
N ASN A 291 28.32 2.83 -11.98
CA ASN A 291 28.74 3.76 -13.04
C ASN A 291 28.08 3.51 -14.41
N LYS A 292 27.43 2.34 -14.61
CA LYS A 292 26.80 1.94 -15.87
C LYS A 292 25.28 1.85 -15.77
N THR A 293 24.73 1.63 -14.58
CA THR A 293 23.31 1.30 -14.38
C THR A 293 22.77 2.07 -13.18
N GLN A 294 21.69 2.82 -13.41
CA GLN A 294 20.90 3.41 -12.33
C GLN A 294 19.66 2.55 -12.12
N VAL A 295 19.44 2.14 -10.87
CA VAL A 295 18.24 1.42 -10.43
C VAL A 295 17.29 2.34 -9.67
N VAL A 296 17.83 3.40 -9.05
CA VAL A 296 17.07 4.47 -8.40
C VAL A 296 17.62 5.82 -8.83
N ASP A 297 16.75 6.83 -8.86
CA ASP A 297 17.13 8.24 -8.94
C ASP A 297 17.02 8.85 -7.54
N VAL A 298 18.10 9.47 -7.06
CA VAL A 298 18.21 10.04 -5.70
C VAL A 298 18.56 11.50 -5.83
N ARG A 299 17.67 12.38 -5.38
CA ARG A 299 17.78 13.83 -5.56
C ARG A 299 17.34 14.60 -4.32
N LEU A 300 17.70 15.88 -4.25
CA LEU A 300 17.04 16.81 -3.34
C LEU A 300 15.87 17.51 -4.03
N ASN A 301 14.72 17.54 -3.37
CA ASN A 301 13.61 18.39 -3.79
C ASN A 301 13.88 19.86 -3.43
N LYS A 302 12.99 20.78 -3.83
CA LYS A 302 13.15 22.23 -3.62
C LYS A 302 13.17 22.65 -2.14
N TRP A 303 12.87 21.74 -1.21
CA TRP A 303 12.83 21.97 0.23
C TRP A 303 13.96 21.23 0.97
N GLY A 304 14.98 20.77 0.23
CA GLY A 304 16.13 20.09 0.80
C GLY A 304 15.82 18.68 1.32
N GLN A 305 14.66 18.11 1.02
CA GLN A 305 14.34 16.73 1.39
C GLN A 305 14.89 15.77 0.35
N ILE A 306 15.38 14.62 0.81
CA ILE A 306 15.85 13.54 -0.05
C ILE A 306 14.63 12.84 -0.64
N GLU A 307 14.61 12.73 -1.96
CA GLU A 307 13.59 12.01 -2.72
C GLU A 307 14.27 10.87 -3.49
N ILE A 308 13.66 9.68 -3.41
CA ILE A 308 14.16 8.49 -4.08
C ILE A 308 13.03 7.96 -4.97
N LYS A 309 13.32 7.84 -6.26
CA LYS A 309 12.43 7.27 -7.26
C LYS A 309 12.96 5.92 -7.73
N ASP A 310 12.12 4.88 -7.67
CA ASP A 310 12.43 3.59 -8.26
C ASP A 310 12.43 3.71 -9.79
N LEU A 311 13.51 3.34 -10.47
CA LEU A 311 13.53 3.34 -11.95
C LEU A 311 12.94 2.06 -12.53
N LYS A 312 12.63 1.06 -11.70
CA LYS A 312 11.86 -0.11 -12.09
C LYS A 312 10.36 0.20 -12.02
N PRO A 313 9.62 0.22 -13.15
CA PRO A 313 8.19 0.51 -13.12
C PRO A 313 7.40 -0.69 -12.57
N GLY A 314 6.23 -0.42 -11.97
CA GLY A 314 5.33 -1.44 -11.41
C GLY A 314 5.83 -2.12 -10.12
N SER A 315 6.88 -1.58 -9.51
CA SER A 315 7.45 -2.04 -8.23
C SER A 315 7.02 -1.12 -7.09
N SER A 316 6.44 -1.69 -6.05
CA SER A 316 6.08 -0.99 -4.81
C SER A 316 7.02 -1.33 -3.65
N SER A 317 8.27 -1.71 -3.93
CA SER A 317 9.13 -2.29 -2.89
C SER A 317 10.04 -1.30 -2.17
N ILE A 318 10.41 -0.17 -2.78
CA ILE A 318 11.47 0.68 -2.21
C ILE A 318 11.06 1.33 -0.88
N ASP A 319 12.02 1.40 0.04
CA ASP A 319 11.87 2.04 1.35
C ASP A 319 13.22 2.57 1.82
N PHE A 320 13.23 3.61 2.65
CA PHE A 320 14.41 4.36 3.06
C PHE A 320 14.33 4.78 4.52
N HIS A 321 15.41 4.57 5.27
CA HIS A 321 15.63 5.11 6.60
C HIS A 321 17.10 5.43 6.80
N MET A 322 17.40 6.61 7.32
CA MET A 322 18.77 7.01 7.57
C MET A 322 18.85 7.87 8.82
N ILE A 323 19.92 7.64 9.58
CA ILE A 323 20.40 8.53 10.61
C ILE A 323 21.89 8.80 10.39
N SER A 324 22.38 9.93 10.88
CA SER A 324 23.82 10.22 10.91
C SER A 324 24.28 10.62 12.31
N SER A 325 25.54 10.36 12.61
CA SER A 325 26.15 10.76 13.86
C SER A 325 27.62 11.16 13.71
N ASN A 326 28.08 12.01 14.62
CA ASN A 326 29.49 12.37 14.77
C ASN A 326 30.35 11.24 15.37
N LEU A 327 29.73 10.19 15.92
CA LEU A 327 30.43 9.04 16.51
C LEU A 327 30.23 7.75 15.70
N ASP A 328 31.28 6.94 15.68
CA ASP A 328 31.33 5.63 15.03
C ASP A 328 30.95 4.54 16.03
N VAL A 329 29.80 3.90 15.83
CA VAL A 329 29.31 2.81 16.68
C VAL A 329 28.91 1.60 15.83
N GLU A 330 29.05 0.40 16.37
CA GLU A 330 28.49 -0.79 15.72
C GLU A 330 27.00 -0.97 16.01
N ASN A 331 26.53 -0.47 17.16
CA ASN A 331 25.12 -0.53 17.53
C ASN A 331 24.57 0.89 17.73
N THR A 332 23.48 1.22 17.03
CA THR A 332 22.90 2.56 17.07
C THR A 332 22.33 2.93 18.45
N THR A 333 21.98 1.95 19.29
CA THR A 333 21.49 2.21 20.67
C THR A 333 22.58 2.74 21.62
N ASP A 334 23.85 2.67 21.21
CA ASP A 334 24.95 3.17 22.02
C ASP A 334 25.08 4.70 21.90
N LEU A 335 24.54 5.30 20.84
CA LEU A 335 24.67 6.72 20.51
C LEU A 335 24.16 7.62 21.65
N GLU A 336 22.99 7.32 22.20
CA GLU A 336 22.37 8.09 23.29
C GLU A 336 23.20 8.01 24.58
N SER A 337 23.77 6.84 24.86
CA SER A 337 24.58 6.60 26.07
C SER A 337 25.96 7.30 26.02
N LEU A 338 26.47 7.51 24.81
CA LEU A 338 27.73 8.19 24.51
C LEU A 338 27.58 9.72 24.42
N GLY A 339 26.33 10.21 24.30
CA GLY A 339 26.03 11.62 24.06
C GLY A 339 26.40 12.05 22.65
N ALA A 340 26.20 11.15 21.68
CA ALA A 340 26.44 11.42 20.28
C ALA A 340 25.37 12.38 19.74
N ARG A 341 25.75 13.30 18.85
CA ARG A 341 24.78 14.04 18.05
C ARG A 341 24.19 13.07 17.03
N VAL A 342 22.87 13.00 16.96
CA VAL A 342 22.16 12.19 15.96
C VAL A 342 21.31 13.11 15.09
N LYS A 343 21.51 13.04 13.78
CA LYS A 343 20.63 13.69 12.81
C LYS A 343 19.69 12.66 12.22
N VAL A 344 18.40 12.96 12.27
CA VAL A 344 17.31 12.18 11.70
C VAL A 344 16.94 12.76 10.34
N TYR A 345 16.56 11.89 9.41
CA TYR A 345 16.13 12.28 8.07
C TYR A 345 14.64 12.01 7.84
N SER A 346 14.06 11.03 8.53
CA SER A 346 12.62 10.75 8.46
C SER A 346 12.07 10.42 9.83
N SER A 347 10.90 10.99 10.14
CA SER A 347 10.20 10.75 11.39
C SER A 347 8.73 10.45 11.14
N GLN A 348 8.18 9.49 11.86
CA GLN A 348 6.75 9.19 11.80
C GLN A 348 6.19 9.17 13.22
N ASN A 349 4.90 9.47 13.33
CA ASN A 349 4.16 9.36 14.59
C ASN A 349 3.96 7.89 14.98
N LEU A 350 5.01 7.22 15.44
CA LEU A 350 5.02 5.82 15.84
C LEU A 350 5.53 5.69 17.27
N ILE A 351 4.98 4.71 17.99
CA ILE A 351 5.41 4.41 19.36
C ILE A 351 6.81 3.82 19.30
N SER A 352 7.79 4.42 19.99
CA SER A 352 9.16 3.90 20.05
C SER A 352 9.33 2.88 21.18
N GLU A 353 10.22 1.91 20.99
CA GLU A 353 10.62 1.01 22.09
C GLU A 353 11.40 1.77 23.18
N PHE A 354 11.14 1.41 24.45
CA PHE A 354 12.01 1.76 25.57
C PHE A 354 13.30 0.92 25.49
N SER A 355 14.32 1.49 24.84
CA SER A 355 15.58 0.81 24.53
C SER A 355 16.77 1.32 25.35
N ALA A 356 16.66 2.49 25.98
CA ALA A 356 17.76 3.13 26.68
C ALA A 356 17.53 3.14 28.20
N SER A 357 18.52 2.66 28.94
CA SER A 357 18.58 2.80 30.40
C SER A 357 19.34 4.06 30.83
N ASN A 358 20.21 4.59 29.96
CA ASN A 358 21.13 5.68 30.26
C ASN A 358 21.20 6.67 29.08
N LEU A 359 21.01 7.96 29.36
CA LEU A 359 21.09 9.06 28.41
C LEU A 359 22.17 10.04 28.85
N LYS A 360 23.06 10.42 27.93
CA LYS A 360 24.02 11.51 28.15
C LYS A 360 23.59 12.74 27.36
N GLY A 361 23.58 13.90 28.01
CA GLY A 361 23.23 15.17 27.38
C GLY A 361 24.09 15.47 26.15
N VAL A 362 23.44 15.93 25.09
CA VAL A 362 24.06 16.32 23.83
C VAL A 362 24.18 17.83 23.79
N ASN A 363 25.41 18.29 23.58
CA ASN A 363 25.75 19.69 23.50
C ASN A 363 25.26 20.32 22.19
N ASP A 364 24.64 21.50 22.28
CA ASP A 364 24.33 22.27 21.07
C ASP A 364 25.61 22.79 20.41
N LEU A 365 25.60 22.84 19.08
CA LEU A 365 26.75 23.28 18.26
C LEU A 365 26.89 24.80 18.28
N TYR A 366 25.79 25.52 18.36
CA TYR A 366 25.71 26.96 18.12
C TYR A 366 25.60 27.78 19.41
N ASP A 367 25.16 27.18 20.51
CA ASP A 367 25.08 27.83 21.81
C ASP A 367 25.74 26.96 22.89
N ASN A 368 26.89 27.39 23.41
CA ASN A 368 27.62 26.62 24.42
C ASN A 368 26.89 26.55 25.77
N ARG A 369 25.84 27.34 25.99
CA ARG A 369 24.97 27.24 27.17
C ARG A 369 24.08 26.01 27.13
N VAL A 370 23.81 25.49 25.94
CA VAL A 370 22.67 24.60 25.69
C VAL A 370 23.11 23.14 25.66
N THR A 371 22.40 22.33 26.44
CA THR A 371 22.52 20.87 26.44
C THR A 371 21.13 20.25 26.32
N HIS A 372 20.93 19.38 25.34
CA HIS A 372 19.69 18.66 25.10
C HIS A 372 19.75 17.24 25.64
N ILE A 373 18.65 16.74 26.20
CA ILE A 373 18.52 15.30 26.51
C ILE A 373 18.12 14.56 25.23
N PRO A 374 18.85 13.53 24.77
CA PRO A 374 18.62 12.87 23.48
C PRO A 374 17.46 11.88 23.53
N THR A 375 16.28 12.33 23.93
CA THR A 375 15.04 11.54 23.96
C THR A 375 13.84 12.43 23.73
N THR A 376 12.77 11.87 23.19
CA THR A 376 11.47 12.55 23.08
C THR A 376 10.50 11.95 24.07
N PHE A 377 10.10 12.73 25.07
CA PHE A 377 9.11 12.31 26.05
C PHE A 377 7.71 12.38 25.46
N LEU A 378 7.12 11.20 25.29
CA LEU A 378 5.75 11.01 24.84
C LEU A 378 4.99 10.20 25.87
N HIS A 379 3.70 10.48 26.00
CA HIS A 379 2.79 9.61 26.73
C HIS A 379 2.63 8.27 26.01
N LYS A 380 2.21 7.23 26.74
CA LYS A 380 1.97 5.87 26.21
C LYS A 380 0.90 5.80 25.10
N ASN A 381 0.07 6.82 24.95
CA ASN A 381 -0.88 7.00 23.85
C ASN A 381 -0.30 7.80 22.67
N ASN A 382 1.02 8.03 22.64
CA ASN A 382 1.76 8.78 21.64
C ASN A 382 1.43 10.29 21.58
N THR A 383 0.89 10.88 22.65
CA THR A 383 0.73 12.33 22.75
C THR A 383 1.95 12.97 23.41
N MET A 384 2.22 14.23 23.09
CA MET A 384 3.35 14.99 23.63
C MET A 384 3.27 15.14 25.15
N ALA A 385 4.41 14.97 25.83
CA ALA A 385 4.50 15.27 27.25
C ALA A 385 4.54 16.78 27.49
N GLU A 386 3.83 17.23 28.53
CA GLU A 386 3.81 18.59 29.04
C GLU A 386 4.52 18.65 30.40
N ILE A 387 4.77 19.85 30.92
CA ILE A 387 5.55 20.03 32.16
C ILE A 387 4.88 19.42 33.40
N ASP A 388 3.56 19.24 33.37
CA ASP A 388 2.73 18.60 34.40
C ASP A 388 2.46 17.11 34.11
N SER A 389 3.01 16.55 33.03
CA SER A 389 2.93 15.12 32.76
C SER A 389 3.63 14.32 33.85
N LYS A 390 2.99 13.25 34.31
CA LYS A 390 3.57 12.32 35.28
C LYS A 390 4.70 11.50 34.66
N LEU A 391 5.79 11.32 35.40
CA LEU A 391 6.92 10.50 34.95
C LEU A 391 6.51 9.03 34.70
N SER A 392 5.53 8.51 35.44
CA SER A 392 4.98 7.15 35.24
C SER A 392 4.27 6.94 33.91
N ASP A 393 3.82 8.03 33.28
CA ASP A 393 3.00 7.99 32.07
C ASP A 393 3.86 8.10 30.80
N ILE A 394 5.13 8.50 30.95
CA ILE A 394 6.10 8.73 29.86
C ILE A 394 7.31 7.78 29.92
N LEU A 395 7.57 7.14 31.07
CA LEU A 395 8.63 6.14 31.24
C LEU A 395 8.08 4.70 31.21
N SER A 396 8.97 3.74 31.01
CA SER A 396 8.65 2.30 31.11
C SER A 396 7.99 1.96 32.44
N THR A 397 7.07 0.99 32.43
CA THR A 397 6.39 0.45 33.62
C THR A 397 7.36 -0.20 34.62
N SER A 398 8.53 -0.64 34.14
CA SER A 398 9.61 -1.20 34.96
C SER A 398 10.43 -0.16 35.72
N THR A 399 10.29 1.13 35.37
CA THR A 399 11.09 2.21 35.97
C THR A 399 10.51 2.63 37.31
N ARG A 400 11.36 2.67 38.34
CA ARG A 400 11.00 3.16 39.67
C ARG A 400 11.80 4.39 40.09
N TYR A 401 13.07 4.46 39.72
CA TYR A 401 13.93 5.58 40.07
C TYR A 401 14.62 6.17 38.84
N ILE A 402 14.98 7.44 38.93
CA ILE A 402 15.94 8.07 38.02
C ILE A 402 17.16 8.49 38.84
N ARG A 403 18.34 8.28 38.26
CA ARG A 403 19.63 8.74 38.77
C ARG A 403 20.16 9.86 37.88
N ILE A 404 20.52 10.99 38.48
CA ILE A 404 21.17 12.12 37.82
C ILE A 404 22.66 12.15 38.21
N SER A 405 23.52 12.36 37.22
CA SER A 405 24.96 12.60 37.42
C SER A 405 25.49 13.57 36.35
N GLY A 406 26.71 14.08 36.50
CA GLY A 406 27.28 15.02 35.52
C GLY A 406 28.37 15.91 36.12
N THR A 407 28.62 17.04 35.46
CA THR A 407 29.59 18.07 35.88
C THR A 407 28.88 19.38 36.21
N ALA A 408 29.49 20.19 37.07
CA ALA A 408 28.88 21.44 37.53
C ALA A 408 28.74 22.47 36.39
N PRO A 409 27.70 23.33 36.43
CA PRO A 409 27.61 24.49 35.55
C PRO A 409 28.71 25.49 35.86
N ASN A 410 29.03 26.34 34.89
CA ASN A 410 30.08 27.35 35.00
C ASN A 410 29.86 28.27 36.21
N LYS A 411 30.96 28.87 36.69
CA LYS A 411 30.92 29.91 37.72
C LYS A 411 30.27 31.17 37.18
N THR A 412 29.79 32.05 38.05
CA THR A 412 29.17 33.33 37.67
C THR A 412 30.07 34.24 36.82
N ASP A 413 31.39 34.06 36.88
CA ASP A 413 32.37 34.78 36.06
C ASP A 413 32.53 34.22 34.63
N GLY A 414 31.87 33.10 34.33
CA GLY A 414 31.91 32.41 33.05
C GLY A 414 33.00 31.35 32.91
N SER A 415 33.87 31.16 33.92
CA SER A 415 34.87 30.09 33.92
C SER A 415 34.25 28.73 34.24
N VAL A 416 34.89 27.66 33.76
CA VAL A 416 34.49 26.28 34.07
C VAL A 416 34.60 26.02 35.58
N ASP A 417 33.58 25.34 36.13
CA ASP A 417 33.56 24.94 37.52
C ASP A 417 33.90 23.45 37.66
N ASP A 418 35.13 23.14 38.05
CA ASP A 418 35.61 21.77 38.23
C ASP A 418 35.21 21.15 39.59
N ARG A 419 34.22 21.72 40.30
CA ARG A 419 33.75 21.16 41.57
C ARG A 419 33.11 19.79 41.35
N GLU A 420 33.45 18.83 42.22
CA GLU A 420 32.76 17.54 42.26
C GLU A 420 31.39 17.71 42.92
N LEU A 421 30.33 17.23 42.26
CA LEU A 421 28.94 17.36 42.71
C LEU A 421 28.54 16.33 43.80
N GLY A 422 29.46 15.46 44.22
CA GLY A 422 29.20 14.39 45.20
C GLY A 422 28.58 13.14 44.58
N GLU A 423 27.90 12.32 45.40
CA GLU A 423 27.24 11.09 44.96
C GLU A 423 26.05 11.38 44.04
N PRO A 424 25.81 10.56 42.99
CA PRO A 424 24.67 10.75 42.09
C PRO A 424 23.32 10.80 42.81
N ALA A 425 22.49 11.81 42.49
CA ALA A 425 21.16 11.92 43.06
C ALA A 425 20.24 10.83 42.49
N VAL A 426 19.57 10.07 43.37
CA VAL A 426 18.58 9.06 43.00
C VAL A 426 17.23 9.43 43.61
N PHE A 427 16.19 9.49 42.78
CA PHE A 427 14.85 9.89 43.19
C PHE A 427 13.80 8.90 42.66
N ASP A 428 12.77 8.70 43.47
CA ASP A 428 11.64 7.82 43.19
C ASP A 428 10.63 8.57 42.33
N ILE A 429 10.30 8.04 41.15
CA ILE A 429 9.42 8.72 40.20
C ILE A 429 7.95 8.68 40.60
N GLN A 430 7.56 7.89 41.61
CA GLN A 430 6.15 7.72 41.96
C GLN A 430 5.51 9.03 42.41
N GLY A 431 4.50 9.46 41.65
CA GLY A 431 3.77 10.70 41.91
C GLY A 431 4.50 11.97 41.50
N MET A 432 5.69 11.86 40.90
CA MET A 432 6.43 13.01 40.37
C MET A 432 5.96 13.38 38.96
N GLU A 433 5.99 14.68 38.69
CA GLU A 433 5.79 15.27 37.36
C GLU A 433 7.12 15.69 36.74
N ILE A 434 7.12 16.03 35.44
CA ILE A 434 8.33 16.56 34.76
C ILE A 434 8.87 17.82 35.48
N ARG A 435 7.98 18.68 35.99
CA ARG A 435 8.37 19.84 36.82
C ARG A 435 9.22 19.46 38.02
N ASP A 436 8.92 18.36 38.69
CA ASP A 436 9.66 17.90 39.86
C ASP A 436 11.04 17.36 39.46
N LEU A 437 11.14 16.70 38.29
CA LEU A 437 12.42 16.35 37.69
C LEU A 437 13.26 17.60 37.40
N PHE A 438 12.65 18.66 36.87
CA PHE A 438 13.35 19.92 36.58
C PHE A 438 13.91 20.55 37.86
N GLN A 439 13.10 20.57 38.92
CA GLN A 439 13.55 21.04 40.22
C GLN A 439 14.70 20.16 40.77
N SER A 440 14.61 18.84 40.62
CA SER A 440 15.66 17.91 41.05
C SER A 440 16.98 18.11 40.31
N ILE A 441 16.92 18.39 38.99
CA ILE A 441 18.10 18.77 38.20
C ILE A 441 18.71 20.07 38.74
N LYS A 442 17.87 21.10 38.97
CA LYS A 442 18.29 22.40 39.52
C LYS A 442 18.95 22.26 40.89
N ASP A 443 18.36 21.47 41.77
CA ASP A 443 18.85 21.27 43.13
C ASP A 443 20.17 20.48 43.17
N TYR A 444 20.34 19.49 42.29
CA TYR A 444 21.56 18.68 42.23
C TYR A 444 22.77 19.44 41.68
N PHE A 445 22.61 20.11 40.53
CA PHE A 445 23.72 20.83 39.89
C PHE A 445 23.97 22.20 40.54
N GLY A 446 22.94 22.84 41.08
CA GLY A 446 22.99 24.22 41.58
C GLY A 446 23.37 25.21 40.48
N GLY A 447 23.84 26.40 40.87
CA GLY A 447 24.22 27.44 39.91
C GLY A 447 23.03 28.08 39.19
N ASN A 448 23.29 28.81 38.11
CA ASN A 448 22.26 29.51 37.35
C ASN A 448 21.84 28.68 36.14
N ILE A 449 21.22 27.52 36.40
CA ILE A 449 20.71 26.64 35.34
C ILE A 449 19.21 26.80 35.16
N GLU A 450 18.80 26.84 33.90
CA GLU A 450 17.41 26.85 33.47
C GLU A 450 17.12 25.55 32.73
N VAL A 451 15.92 24.99 32.96
CA VAL A 451 15.50 23.73 32.38
C VAL A 451 14.14 23.99 31.77
N GLU A 452 14.03 23.71 30.48
CA GLU A 452 12.84 23.92 29.68
C GLU A 452 12.40 22.61 29.04
N LEU A 453 11.08 22.48 28.85
CA LEU A 453 10.49 21.42 28.05
C LEU A 453 9.93 22.09 26.81
N ASP A 454 10.46 21.75 25.65
CA ASP A 454 9.89 22.17 24.37
C ASP A 454 9.57 20.93 23.55
N TYR A 455 8.28 20.77 23.23
CA TYR A 455 7.76 19.64 22.50
C TYR A 455 8.26 18.27 23.00
N GLY A 456 8.21 18.00 24.31
CA GLY A 456 8.69 16.73 24.85
C GLY A 456 10.22 16.55 24.83
N HIS A 457 11.01 17.55 24.42
CA HIS A 457 12.47 17.57 24.56
C HIS A 457 12.88 18.42 25.75
N ILE A 458 13.72 17.87 26.61
CA ILE A 458 14.28 18.61 27.75
C ILE A 458 15.55 19.32 27.28
N THR A 459 15.56 20.64 27.43
CA THR A 459 16.72 21.49 27.15
C THR A 459 17.18 22.18 28.43
N ILE A 460 18.50 22.17 28.66
CA ILE A 460 19.12 22.75 29.84
C ILE A 460 20.06 23.86 29.40
N TYR A 461 19.92 25.03 30.03
CA TYR A 461 20.70 26.24 29.78
C TYR A 461 21.58 26.53 30.98
N ASP A 462 22.90 26.57 30.76
CA ASP A 462 23.85 27.15 31.70
C ASP A 462 23.99 28.65 31.44
N ASN A 463 23.22 29.46 32.17
CA ASN A 463 23.19 30.91 31.98
C ASN A 463 24.48 31.62 32.46
N ASN A 464 25.47 30.87 32.96
CA ASN A 464 26.76 31.43 33.36
C ASN A 464 27.78 31.50 32.21
N VAL A 465 27.61 30.74 31.11
CA VAL A 465 28.50 30.85 29.94
C VAL A 465 28.43 32.25 29.34
N LYS A 466 29.58 32.82 28.99
CA LYS A 466 29.71 34.17 28.41
C LYS A 466 30.13 34.10 26.95
N SER A 467 29.81 35.14 26.19
CA SER A 467 30.36 35.34 24.85
C SER A 467 31.84 35.73 24.89
N LYS A 468 32.69 34.98 24.19
CA LYS A 468 34.07 35.35 23.86
C LYS A 468 34.09 36.27 22.64
N SER A 469 33.38 35.91 21.58
CA SER A 469 33.24 36.75 20.39
C SER A 469 32.24 37.89 20.63
N LYS A 470 32.64 39.14 20.31
CA LYS A 470 31.80 40.34 20.47
C LYS A 470 31.51 41.06 19.15
N ASP A 471 31.82 40.39 18.06
CA ASP A 471 31.87 40.97 16.72
C ASP A 471 30.61 40.61 15.93
N SER A 472 29.44 40.47 16.55
CA SER A 472 28.17 40.18 15.87
C SER A 472 27.03 41.04 16.47
N ALA A 473 25.94 41.22 15.71
CA ALA A 473 24.81 42.02 16.17
C ALA A 473 24.15 41.44 17.45
N ASN A 474 24.12 40.10 17.55
CA ASN A 474 23.87 39.34 18.77
C ASN A 474 25.10 38.46 19.05
N ASN A 475 25.81 38.71 20.16
CA ASN A 475 27.02 37.96 20.50
C ASN A 475 26.71 36.48 20.73
N PRO A 476 27.40 35.53 20.05
CA PRO A 476 27.20 34.11 20.29
C PRO A 476 27.70 33.74 21.68
N PHE A 477 27.09 32.74 22.31
CA PHE A 477 27.57 32.20 23.58
C PHE A 477 28.62 31.12 23.32
N ASP A 478 29.81 31.54 22.89
CA ASP A 478 30.93 30.69 22.47
C ASP A 478 32.03 30.53 23.55
N GLY A 479 31.73 30.90 24.80
CA GLY A 479 32.61 30.73 25.96
C GLY A 479 32.89 29.29 26.34
N ASP A 480 33.80 29.08 27.28
CA ASP A 480 34.10 27.73 27.77
C ASP A 480 32.85 27.10 28.40
N ARG A 481 32.66 25.79 28.21
CA ARG A 481 31.54 25.04 28.77
C ARG A 481 32.03 23.97 29.73
N GLY A 482 31.47 23.94 30.93
CA GLY A 482 31.76 22.95 31.96
C GLY A 482 30.64 21.96 32.22
N PHE A 483 29.39 22.35 31.94
CA PHE A 483 28.20 21.56 32.27
C PHE A 483 28.08 20.27 31.45
N SER A 484 27.65 19.19 32.10
CA SER A 484 27.22 17.96 31.46
C SER A 484 26.23 17.23 32.36
N ILE A 485 25.34 16.44 31.77
CA ILE A 485 24.33 15.69 32.49
C ILE A 485 24.22 14.26 31.95
N ARG A 486 23.91 13.34 32.86
CA ARG A 486 23.55 11.96 32.58
C ARG A 486 22.31 11.58 33.37
N LEU A 487 21.35 10.95 32.71
CA LEU A 487 20.12 10.41 33.29
C LEU A 487 20.13 8.89 33.15
N GLU A 488 19.92 8.18 34.25
CA GLU A 488 19.84 6.72 34.26
C GLU A 488 18.53 6.27 34.91
N THR A 489 17.87 5.25 34.38
CA THR A 489 16.61 4.69 34.88
C THR A 489 16.85 3.38 35.60
N LEU A 490 16.24 3.20 36.78
CA LEU A 490 16.45 2.06 37.65
C LEU A 490 15.12 1.41 38.06
N GLY A 491 15.12 0.09 38.22
CA GLY A 491 13.99 -0.69 38.71
C GLY A 491 13.82 -0.63 40.23
N GLU A 492 12.84 -1.37 40.78
CA GLU A 492 12.61 -1.45 42.23
C GLU A 492 13.82 -2.00 43.01
N ASP A 493 14.57 -2.91 42.38
CA ASP A 493 15.83 -3.49 42.86
C ASP A 493 17.04 -2.55 42.72
N LYS A 494 16.83 -1.34 42.18
CA LYS A 494 17.84 -0.32 41.84
C LYS A 494 18.84 -0.76 40.76
N ASN A 495 18.55 -1.82 40.01
CA ASN A 495 19.33 -2.17 38.83
C ASN A 495 18.90 -1.33 37.63
N PRO A 496 19.79 -1.05 36.66
CA PRO A 496 19.43 -0.35 35.44
C PRO A 496 18.33 -1.08 34.67
N VAL A 497 17.32 -0.33 34.25
CA VAL A 497 16.22 -0.82 33.39
C VAL A 497 16.07 0.10 32.21
N ASN A 498 15.59 -0.39 31.07
CA ASN A 498 15.34 0.47 29.91
C ASN A 498 14.07 1.29 30.15
N GLY A 499 14.25 2.50 30.66
CA GLY A 499 13.16 3.41 31.00
C GLY A 499 12.87 4.49 29.97
N PHE A 500 13.82 4.79 29.07
CA PHE A 500 13.72 5.85 28.06
C PHE A 500 13.57 5.29 26.64
N THR A 501 12.84 6.03 25.81
CA THR A 501 12.80 5.82 24.35
C THR A 501 13.95 6.54 23.68
N ALA A 502 14.34 6.11 22.49
CA ALA A 502 15.19 6.91 21.61
C ALA A 502 14.44 8.18 21.16
N ALA A 503 15.17 9.18 20.69
CA ALA A 503 14.56 10.33 20.01
C ALA A 503 13.72 9.87 18.81
N LEU A 504 12.64 10.60 18.50
CA LEU A 504 11.80 10.30 17.35
C LEU A 504 12.63 10.25 16.08
N GLY A 505 12.35 9.24 15.25
CA GLY A 505 13.05 9.09 13.99
C GLY A 505 14.36 8.31 14.05
N VAL A 506 14.86 7.93 15.25
CA VAL A 506 16.12 7.17 15.37
C VAL A 506 15.93 5.69 15.04
N ASN A 507 14.94 5.06 15.67
CA ASN A 507 14.64 3.65 15.48
C ASN A 507 13.95 3.40 14.14
N TYR A 508 14.35 2.33 13.44
CA TYR A 508 13.71 1.94 12.19
C TYR A 508 12.48 1.05 12.38
N THR A 509 12.65 -0.24 12.67
CA THR A 509 11.55 -1.23 12.80
C THR A 509 11.14 -1.52 14.25
N LYS A 510 11.94 -1.09 15.24
CA LYS A 510 11.58 -1.07 16.68
C LYS A 510 10.55 0.00 17.00
N THR A 511 9.40 -0.11 16.36
CA THR A 511 8.28 0.81 16.49
C THR A 511 6.97 0.03 16.63
N GLY A 512 6.03 0.59 17.37
CA GLY A 512 4.74 -0.01 17.68
C GLY A 512 3.69 0.26 16.61
N PHE A 513 2.77 -0.69 16.46
CA PHE A 513 1.61 -0.55 15.58
C PHE A 513 0.73 0.63 16.01
N HIS A 514 0.11 1.30 15.04
CA HIS A 514 -0.78 2.42 15.32
C HIS A 514 -2.11 1.93 15.90
N GLN A 515 -2.55 2.53 17.01
CA GLN A 515 -3.81 2.16 17.66
C GLN A 515 -4.98 2.95 17.05
N LEU A 516 -5.97 2.23 16.53
CA LEU A 516 -7.17 2.75 15.89
C LEU A 516 -8.42 2.17 16.58
N GLY A 517 -8.75 2.69 17.76
CA GLY A 517 -9.86 2.18 18.57
C GLY A 517 -9.63 0.72 18.97
N SER A 518 -10.44 -0.19 18.43
CA SER A 518 -10.32 -1.63 18.67
C SER A 518 -9.25 -2.32 17.82
N LYS A 519 -8.60 -1.61 16.90
CA LYS A 519 -7.59 -2.15 15.98
C LYS A 519 -6.18 -1.68 16.33
N LEU A 520 -5.18 -2.53 16.10
CA LEU A 520 -3.80 -2.12 15.86
C LEU A 520 -3.48 -2.31 14.39
N ARG A 521 -2.81 -1.35 13.77
CA ARG A 521 -2.50 -1.37 12.34
C ARG A 521 -1.03 -1.05 12.09
N GLY A 522 -0.35 -1.90 11.32
CA GLY A 522 1.01 -1.62 10.85
C GLY A 522 1.01 -0.59 9.73
N ASN A 523 2.11 0.14 9.56
CA ASN A 523 2.22 1.16 8.51
C ASN A 523 2.85 0.65 7.20
N ILE A 524 3.43 -0.56 7.17
CA ILE A 524 4.06 -1.13 5.97
C ILE A 524 3.09 -2.05 5.24
N ALA A 525 2.84 -1.74 3.96
CA ALA A 525 2.11 -2.62 3.05
C ALA A 525 2.97 -3.84 2.69
N GLN A 526 2.39 -5.02 2.79
CA GLN A 526 3.00 -6.29 2.46
C GLN A 526 2.77 -6.57 0.97
N VAL A 527 3.84 -6.45 0.18
CA VAL A 527 3.79 -6.55 -1.28
C VAL A 527 4.80 -7.60 -1.74
N ILE A 528 4.41 -8.43 -2.71
CA ILE A 528 5.32 -9.39 -3.34
C ILE A 528 6.50 -8.64 -3.95
N SER A 529 7.69 -9.09 -3.58
CA SER A 529 8.99 -8.48 -3.82
C SER A 529 9.20 -8.10 -5.29
N GLY A 530 9.47 -6.81 -5.53
CA GLY A 530 9.68 -6.27 -6.86
C GLY A 530 8.43 -6.20 -7.74
N THR A 531 7.24 -6.28 -7.16
CA THR A 531 5.93 -6.10 -7.83
C THR A 531 5.06 -5.11 -7.06
N SER A 532 3.79 -4.96 -7.47
CA SER A 532 2.74 -4.22 -6.75
C SER A 532 1.62 -5.13 -6.24
N TYR A 533 1.80 -6.45 -6.33
CA TYR A 533 0.79 -7.42 -5.88
C TYR A 533 0.84 -7.58 -4.37
N LEU A 534 -0.30 -7.36 -3.71
CA LEU A 534 -0.40 -7.48 -2.25
C LEU A 534 -0.28 -8.94 -1.81
N ALA A 535 0.35 -9.15 -0.66
CA ALA A 535 0.39 -10.45 -0.02
C ALA A 535 -1.00 -10.85 0.50
N ASN A 536 -1.26 -12.16 0.51
CA ASN A 536 -2.43 -12.76 1.15
C ASN A 536 -1.99 -13.83 2.16
N ASP A 537 -2.97 -14.46 2.82
CA ASP A 537 -2.74 -15.45 3.87
C ASP A 537 -1.83 -16.62 3.45
N ALA A 538 -1.92 -17.04 2.19
CA ALA A 538 -1.15 -18.15 1.63
C ALA A 538 0.23 -17.73 1.11
N THR A 539 0.48 -16.43 0.93
CA THR A 539 1.77 -15.90 0.48
C THR A 539 2.87 -16.29 1.47
N LYS A 540 4.00 -16.81 0.97
CA LYS A 540 5.17 -17.08 1.81
C LYS A 540 5.88 -15.78 2.14
N LEU A 541 6.44 -15.70 3.34
CA LEU A 541 7.13 -14.48 3.79
C LEU A 541 8.33 -14.12 2.93
N ILE A 542 9.04 -15.13 2.41
CA ILE A 542 10.17 -14.92 1.50
C ILE A 542 9.76 -14.24 0.18
N GLU A 543 8.50 -14.36 -0.22
CA GLU A 543 8.00 -13.73 -1.44
C GLU A 543 7.88 -12.21 -1.29
N VAL A 544 7.90 -11.67 -0.07
CA VAL A 544 7.85 -10.24 0.23
C VAL A 544 9.25 -9.65 0.48
N THR A 545 10.22 -10.47 0.91
CA THR A 545 11.57 -10.00 1.29
C THR A 545 12.70 -10.41 0.34
N ASP A 546 12.44 -11.33 -0.61
CA ASP A 546 13.40 -11.86 -1.60
C ASP A 546 14.76 -12.30 -1.00
N GLY A 547 14.70 -13.09 0.08
CA GLY A 547 15.86 -13.67 0.76
C GLY A 547 15.50 -14.72 1.80
N SER A 548 16.45 -15.61 2.13
CA SER A 548 16.24 -16.70 3.12
C SER A 548 15.96 -16.14 4.51
N LEU A 549 14.97 -16.70 5.20
CA LEU A 549 14.66 -16.35 6.60
C LEU A 549 15.34 -17.28 7.59
N ASN A 550 15.92 -18.40 7.14
CA ASN A 550 16.64 -19.29 8.06
C ASN A 550 17.79 -18.58 8.78
N GLY A 551 17.86 -18.73 10.10
CA GLY A 551 18.82 -18.07 10.99
C GLY A 551 18.30 -16.76 11.56
N LYS A 552 17.20 -16.21 11.05
CA LYS A 552 16.61 -14.96 11.56
C LYS A 552 15.81 -15.20 12.83
N THR A 553 15.92 -14.26 13.76
CA THR A 553 15.10 -14.20 14.97
C THR A 553 14.45 -12.85 15.09
N TYR A 554 13.13 -12.84 15.20
CA TYR A 554 12.33 -11.63 15.39
C TYR A 554 11.87 -11.55 16.84
N GLY A 555 11.93 -10.36 17.42
CA GLY A 555 11.40 -10.05 18.74
C GLY A 555 9.96 -9.57 18.66
N PHE A 556 9.16 -9.98 19.63
CA PHE A 556 7.86 -9.39 19.93
C PHE A 556 7.94 -8.71 21.30
N LYS A 557 7.67 -7.42 21.33
CA LYS A 557 7.30 -6.73 22.58
C LYS A 557 5.84 -6.35 22.46
N PHE A 558 5.00 -6.82 23.36
CA PHE A 558 3.55 -6.61 23.24
C PHE A 558 2.87 -6.52 24.59
N GLN A 559 1.76 -5.79 24.61
CA GLN A 559 0.73 -5.97 25.63
C GLN A 559 -0.33 -6.88 25.03
N ASP A 560 -0.67 -7.93 25.77
CA ASP A 560 -1.63 -8.91 25.31
C ASP A 560 -3.07 -8.39 25.40
N HIS A 561 -4.05 -9.24 25.08
CA HIS A 561 -5.47 -8.89 25.09
C HIS A 561 -5.96 -8.35 26.46
N ASN A 562 -5.25 -8.61 27.55
CA ASN A 562 -5.59 -8.09 28.87
C ASN A 562 -4.79 -6.84 29.27
N GLY A 563 -3.84 -6.42 28.43
CA GLY A 563 -2.97 -5.27 28.66
C GLY A 563 -1.72 -5.59 29.47
N ILE A 564 -1.38 -6.88 29.61
CA ILE A 564 -0.20 -7.32 30.37
C ILE A 564 0.98 -7.39 29.40
N GLU A 565 2.11 -6.78 29.79
CA GLU A 565 3.32 -6.72 28.96
C GLU A 565 4.07 -8.05 28.97
N PHE A 566 4.40 -8.54 27.78
CA PHE A 566 5.19 -9.75 27.57
C PHE A 566 6.19 -9.56 26.43
N HIS A 567 7.19 -10.43 26.42
CA HIS A 567 8.16 -10.55 25.35
C HIS A 567 8.12 -11.96 24.78
N ALA A 568 8.10 -12.08 23.46
CA ALA A 568 8.22 -13.36 22.76
C ALA A 568 9.27 -13.24 21.65
N SER A 569 9.65 -14.36 21.03
CA SER A 569 10.40 -14.32 19.78
C SER A 569 9.93 -15.34 18.76
N LEU A 570 10.15 -15.03 17.48
CA LEU A 570 9.96 -15.96 16.37
C LEU A 570 11.33 -16.32 15.81
N THR A 571 11.68 -17.60 15.88
CA THR A 571 12.96 -18.07 15.34
C THR A 571 12.72 -18.94 14.12
N PHE A 572 13.35 -18.58 13.01
CA PHE A 572 13.28 -19.30 11.75
C PHE A 572 14.55 -20.13 11.56
N THR A 573 14.43 -21.45 11.41
CA THR A 573 15.58 -22.33 11.17
C THR A 573 15.29 -23.32 10.05
N LYS A 574 16.34 -24.01 9.57
CA LYS A 574 16.20 -25.11 8.60
C LYS A 574 15.49 -26.33 9.19
N GLN A 575 15.52 -26.48 10.50
CA GLN A 575 14.92 -27.61 11.23
C GLN A 575 13.44 -27.36 11.59
N GLY A 576 12.96 -26.13 11.41
CA GLY A 576 11.62 -25.70 11.77
C GLY A 576 11.62 -24.26 12.29
N SER A 577 10.44 -23.66 12.31
CA SER A 577 10.23 -22.31 12.83
C SER A 577 9.40 -22.39 14.10
N PHE A 578 9.75 -21.56 15.09
CA PHE A 578 9.20 -21.66 16.43
C PHE A 578 8.82 -20.30 16.99
N LEU A 579 7.60 -20.21 17.53
CA LEU A 579 7.19 -19.16 18.45
C LEU A 579 7.71 -19.52 19.85
N GLU A 580 8.51 -18.64 20.42
CA GLU A 580 9.09 -18.78 21.75
C GLU A 580 8.41 -17.81 22.72
N LEU A 581 7.67 -18.37 23.68
CA LEU A 581 6.95 -17.63 24.73
C LEU A 581 7.66 -17.82 26.09
N PRO A 582 7.52 -16.89 27.04
CA PRO A 582 8.05 -17.09 28.39
C PRO A 582 7.26 -18.21 29.10
N SER A 583 7.86 -18.86 30.10
CA SER A 583 7.14 -19.77 31.01
C SER A 583 6.39 -18.98 32.07
N GLN A 584 5.20 -19.45 32.44
CA GLN A 584 4.38 -18.83 33.49
C GLN A 584 4.82 -19.24 34.90
N LYS A 585 5.54 -20.37 35.03
CA LYS A 585 5.92 -20.97 36.33
C LYS A 585 7.41 -20.90 36.65
N LEU A 586 8.27 -20.90 35.64
CA LEU A 586 9.72 -20.96 35.80
C LEU A 586 10.36 -19.73 35.16
N GLU A 587 10.88 -18.83 35.99
CA GLU A 587 11.70 -17.72 35.52
C GLU A 587 12.88 -18.28 34.70
N SER A 588 13.05 -17.77 33.47
CA SER A 588 14.07 -18.18 32.49
C SER A 588 13.80 -19.42 31.61
N SER A 589 12.68 -20.13 31.76
CA SER A 589 12.29 -21.17 30.79
C SER A 589 11.48 -20.58 29.64
N THR A 590 11.70 -21.05 28.42
CA THR A 590 10.86 -20.72 27.25
C THR A 590 9.99 -21.90 26.83
N ILE A 591 8.80 -21.61 26.32
CA ILE A 591 7.86 -22.55 25.70
C ILE A 591 8.04 -22.39 24.19
N LYS A 592 8.35 -23.48 23.47
CA LYS A 592 8.62 -23.46 22.03
C LYS A 592 7.51 -24.12 21.23
N ILE A 593 6.64 -23.30 20.66
CA ILE A 593 5.52 -23.74 19.83
C ILE A 593 5.97 -23.75 18.36
N PRO A 594 6.00 -24.90 17.68
CA PRO A 594 6.38 -24.97 16.27
C PRO A 594 5.28 -24.41 15.36
N LEU A 595 5.68 -23.82 14.22
CA LEU A 595 4.74 -23.44 13.16
C LEU A 595 4.44 -24.65 12.28
N PHE A 596 3.32 -25.34 12.56
CA PHE A 596 2.87 -26.49 11.77
C PHE A 596 2.40 -26.08 10.38
N ASN A 597 2.68 -26.91 9.38
CA ASN A 597 2.18 -26.69 8.03
C ASN A 597 0.64 -26.80 7.99
N PRO A 598 -0.09 -25.73 7.58
CA PRO A 598 -1.55 -25.76 7.52
C PRO A 598 -2.09 -26.76 6.49
N ASP A 599 -1.33 -27.05 5.44
CA ASP A 599 -1.78 -27.89 4.31
C ASP A 599 -1.63 -29.40 4.56
N ASP A 600 -1.06 -29.80 5.69
CA ASP A 600 -0.84 -31.21 6.00
C ASP A 600 -2.16 -31.93 6.39
N GLU A 601 -2.54 -32.96 5.63
CA GLU A 601 -3.65 -33.86 5.97
C GLU A 601 -3.18 -35.04 6.86
N PRO A 602 -3.97 -35.46 7.87
CA PRO A 602 -3.60 -36.59 8.71
C PRO A 602 -3.33 -37.86 7.89
N PRO A 603 -2.23 -38.61 8.17
CA PRO A 603 -1.37 -38.52 9.35
C PRO A 603 -0.09 -37.68 9.15
N GLN A 604 0.02 -36.90 8.07
CA GLN A 604 1.19 -36.05 7.86
C GLN A 604 1.20 -34.89 8.85
N VAL A 605 2.34 -34.68 9.50
CA VAL A 605 2.57 -33.57 10.42
C VAL A 605 4.01 -33.09 10.23
N THR A 606 4.15 -31.90 9.69
CA THR A 606 5.42 -31.24 9.41
C THR A 606 5.44 -29.84 10.01
N VAL A 607 6.65 -29.35 10.26
CA VAL A 607 6.90 -28.01 10.77
C VAL A 607 7.54 -27.20 9.66
N SER A 608 6.99 -26.03 9.37
CA SER A 608 7.50 -25.14 8.34
C SER A 608 8.88 -24.62 8.76
N HIS A 609 9.90 -24.91 7.95
CA HIS A 609 11.20 -24.23 8.06
C HIS A 609 11.08 -22.78 7.55
N GLY A 610 12.09 -21.94 7.83
CA GLY A 610 11.98 -20.48 7.67
C GLY A 610 11.46 -19.99 6.31
N ASP A 611 11.90 -20.61 5.21
CA ASP A 611 11.60 -20.14 3.87
C ASP A 611 10.22 -20.57 3.31
N ILE A 612 9.49 -21.42 4.02
CA ILE A 612 8.15 -21.87 3.60
C ILE A 612 7.05 -21.38 4.53
N VAL A 613 7.39 -20.56 5.54
CA VAL A 613 6.39 -19.99 6.44
C VAL A 613 5.51 -19.00 5.67
N THR A 614 4.20 -19.09 5.88
CA THR A 614 3.19 -18.20 5.28
C THR A 614 2.72 -17.11 6.23
N TYR A 615 2.05 -16.09 5.69
CA TYR A 615 1.40 -15.05 6.50
C TYR A 615 0.38 -15.62 7.47
N ARG A 616 -0.42 -16.60 7.05
CA ARG A 616 -1.37 -17.29 7.94
C ARG A 616 -0.68 -17.82 9.19
N GLN A 617 0.44 -18.52 9.03
CA GLN A 617 1.19 -19.09 10.15
C GLN A 617 1.76 -18.04 11.09
N ILE A 618 2.26 -16.90 10.58
CA ILE A 618 2.68 -15.79 11.44
C ILE A 618 1.50 -15.19 12.19
N MET A 619 0.40 -14.93 11.49
CA MET A 619 -0.78 -14.33 12.11
C MET A 619 -1.35 -15.23 13.22
N ASP A 620 -1.35 -16.55 13.00
CA ASP A 620 -1.74 -17.52 14.03
C ASP A 620 -0.79 -17.49 15.24
N ALA A 621 0.52 -17.43 15.01
CA ALA A 621 1.52 -17.31 16.08
C ALA A 621 1.36 -16.00 16.88
N MET A 622 1.11 -14.89 16.19
CA MET A 622 0.82 -13.60 16.81
C MET A 622 -0.48 -13.62 17.61
N ALA A 623 -1.53 -14.28 17.11
CA ALA A 623 -2.79 -14.44 17.81
C ALA A 623 -2.61 -15.23 19.12
N ILE A 624 -1.83 -16.32 19.09
CA ILE A 624 -1.47 -17.08 20.30
C ILE A 624 -0.72 -16.17 21.30
N ALA A 625 0.27 -15.42 20.84
CA ALA A 625 1.03 -14.51 21.69
C ALA A 625 0.12 -13.44 22.33
N LEU A 626 -0.74 -12.80 21.55
CA LEU A 626 -1.67 -11.77 22.04
C LEU A 626 -2.78 -12.33 22.94
N ASN A 627 -3.03 -13.64 22.93
CA ASN A 627 -3.96 -14.30 23.84
C ASN A 627 -3.27 -14.94 25.06
N TYR A 628 -1.96 -14.72 25.25
CA TYR A 628 -1.13 -15.49 26.17
C TYR A 628 -1.63 -15.53 27.63
N SER A 629 -2.04 -14.42 28.26
CA SER A 629 -2.53 -14.47 29.66
C SER A 629 -3.88 -15.15 29.85
N ASN A 630 -4.56 -15.53 28.76
CA ASN A 630 -5.80 -16.30 28.82
C ASN A 630 -5.57 -17.80 28.67
N GLU A 631 -4.35 -18.24 28.38
CA GLU A 631 -3.98 -19.64 28.22
C GLU A 631 -3.22 -20.13 29.45
N ASP A 632 -3.46 -21.37 29.85
CA ASP A 632 -2.67 -22.03 30.88
C ASP A 632 -1.39 -22.66 30.29
N GLU A 633 -0.31 -22.71 31.08
CA GLU A 633 0.96 -23.28 30.64
C GLU A 633 0.86 -24.77 30.21
N GLU A 634 -0.08 -25.55 30.75
CA GLU A 634 -0.25 -26.96 30.35
C GLU A 634 -0.76 -27.05 28.90
N SER A 635 -1.78 -26.28 28.56
CA SER A 635 -2.30 -26.13 27.20
C SER A 635 -1.24 -25.67 26.21
N LEU A 636 -0.41 -24.69 26.59
CA LEU A 636 0.70 -24.20 25.74
C LEU A 636 1.76 -25.29 25.52
N ARG A 637 2.10 -26.05 26.57
CA ARG A 637 3.10 -27.11 26.50
C ARG A 637 2.65 -28.34 25.71
N LEU A 638 1.35 -28.59 25.59
CA LEU A 638 0.81 -29.67 24.74
C LEU A 638 1.12 -29.45 23.24
N ALA A 639 1.31 -28.20 22.82
CA ALA A 639 1.70 -27.87 21.45
C ALA A 639 3.22 -27.96 21.21
N GLU A 640 4.05 -28.11 22.25
CA GLU A 640 5.51 -28.24 22.10
C GLU A 640 5.91 -29.57 21.44
N ILE A 641 7.03 -29.58 20.72
CA ILE A 641 7.65 -30.80 20.20
C ILE A 641 8.97 -31.09 20.91
N LYS A 642 9.10 -32.27 21.51
CA LYS A 642 10.35 -32.78 22.12
C LYS A 642 11.13 -33.75 21.20
N GLY A 643 10.62 -33.96 19.98
CA GLY A 643 11.12 -34.94 19.02
C GLY A 643 10.46 -34.75 17.65
N LYS A 644 10.03 -35.85 17.01
CA LYS A 644 9.27 -35.73 15.75
C LYS A 644 7.91 -35.06 15.99
N PRO A 645 7.41 -34.26 15.04
CA PRO A 645 6.06 -33.70 15.12
C PRO A 645 5.01 -34.80 15.28
N THR A 646 3.99 -34.56 16.12
CA THR A 646 2.92 -35.53 16.39
C THR A 646 1.55 -34.90 16.11
N GLN A 647 0.57 -35.71 15.73
CA GLN A 647 -0.80 -35.23 15.49
C GLN A 647 -1.39 -34.57 16.74
N ALA A 648 -1.16 -35.14 17.93
CA ALA A 648 -1.63 -34.57 19.19
C ALA A 648 -1.08 -33.14 19.43
N ALA A 649 0.18 -32.87 19.07
CA ALA A 649 0.75 -31.53 19.19
C ALA A 649 0.18 -30.56 18.14
N LYS A 650 -0.10 -31.03 16.92
CA LYS A 650 -0.79 -30.23 15.88
C LYS A 650 -2.22 -29.89 16.30
N ASP A 651 -2.98 -30.86 16.81
CA ASP A 651 -4.34 -30.66 17.30
C ASP A 651 -4.37 -29.66 18.48
N ALA A 652 -3.37 -29.74 19.39
CA ALA A 652 -3.21 -28.79 20.48
C ALA A 652 -2.90 -27.37 19.98
N TYR A 653 -2.02 -27.24 18.98
CA TYR A 653 -1.75 -25.96 18.31
C TYR A 653 -3.01 -25.37 17.66
N GLU A 654 -3.75 -26.15 16.88
CA GLU A 654 -4.99 -25.70 16.25
C GLU A 654 -6.05 -25.29 17.28
N ALA A 655 -6.11 -25.99 18.42
CA ALA A 655 -6.99 -25.60 19.53
C ALA A 655 -6.60 -24.25 20.15
N LEU A 656 -5.30 -23.95 20.28
CA LEU A 656 -4.81 -22.64 20.73
C LEU A 656 -5.19 -21.53 19.76
N VAL A 657 -4.95 -21.74 18.45
CA VAL A 657 -5.30 -20.78 17.40
C VAL A 657 -6.80 -20.50 17.40
N ASN A 658 -7.63 -21.54 17.46
CA ASN A 658 -9.08 -21.39 17.49
C ASN A 658 -9.56 -20.60 18.70
N ARG A 659 -8.99 -20.82 19.90
CA ARG A 659 -9.32 -20.02 21.09
C ARG A 659 -8.88 -18.57 20.95
N ALA A 660 -7.66 -18.33 20.46
CA ALA A 660 -7.16 -16.99 20.22
C ALA A 660 -8.03 -16.20 19.23
N ASN A 661 -8.42 -16.84 18.12
CA ASN A 661 -9.25 -16.25 17.06
C ASN A 661 -10.66 -15.83 17.52
N THR A 662 -11.15 -16.34 18.65
CA THR A 662 -12.41 -15.83 19.24
C THR A 662 -12.28 -14.40 19.78
N LYS A 663 -11.10 -14.02 20.29
CA LYS A 663 -10.86 -12.72 20.94
C LYS A 663 -10.09 -11.74 20.06
N VAL A 664 -9.20 -12.25 19.21
CA VAL A 664 -8.31 -11.45 18.37
C VAL A 664 -8.40 -11.94 16.94
N SER A 665 -8.67 -11.05 15.99
CA SER A 665 -8.60 -11.38 14.56
C SER A 665 -7.42 -10.67 13.92
N ILE A 666 -6.55 -11.39 13.22
CA ILE A 666 -5.41 -10.81 12.51
C ILE A 666 -5.57 -11.07 11.02
N TYR A 667 -5.47 -10.02 10.21
CA TYR A 667 -5.66 -10.07 8.76
C TYR A 667 -4.87 -8.97 8.03
N ILE A 668 -4.70 -9.11 6.72
CA ILE A 668 -4.14 -8.07 5.84
C ILE A 668 -5.31 -7.28 5.23
N ASP A 669 -5.27 -5.95 5.34
CA ASP A 669 -6.31 -5.07 4.79
C ASP A 669 -6.16 -4.85 3.27
N LYS A 670 -7.08 -4.07 2.68
CA LYS A 670 -7.09 -3.76 1.25
C LYS A 670 -5.90 -2.93 0.77
N GLU A 671 -5.19 -2.26 1.68
CA GLU A 671 -3.93 -1.56 1.41
C GLU A 671 -2.71 -2.49 1.55
N GLY A 672 -2.92 -3.76 1.92
CA GLY A 672 -1.85 -4.72 2.16
C GLY A 672 -1.22 -4.59 3.54
N LYS A 673 -1.80 -3.82 4.47
CA LYS A 673 -1.23 -3.62 5.81
C LYS A 673 -1.81 -4.61 6.80
N MET A 674 -0.98 -5.05 7.74
CA MET A 674 -1.40 -5.97 8.80
C MET A 674 -2.28 -5.25 9.82
N VAL A 675 -3.42 -5.85 10.15
CA VAL A 675 -4.39 -5.37 11.13
C VAL A 675 -4.65 -6.43 12.18
N ILE A 676 -4.62 -6.03 13.44
CA ILE A 676 -4.96 -6.83 14.62
C ILE A 676 -6.22 -6.22 15.24
N GLN A 677 -7.32 -6.95 15.22
CA GLN A 677 -8.63 -6.53 15.71
C GLN A 677 -8.91 -7.17 17.08
N ASP A 678 -9.21 -6.35 18.08
CA ASP A 678 -9.87 -6.78 19.31
C ASP A 678 -11.36 -7.01 19.00
N ASN A 679 -11.84 -8.24 19.21
CA ASN A 679 -13.25 -8.60 18.95
C ASN A 679 -14.16 -8.32 20.15
N ILE A 680 -13.60 -7.95 21.31
CA ILE A 680 -14.32 -7.82 22.59
C ILE A 680 -14.47 -6.35 23.00
N ARG A 681 -13.42 -5.53 22.83
CA ARG A 681 -13.40 -4.14 23.31
C ARG A 681 -13.50 -3.13 22.17
N SER A 682 -14.15 -1.99 22.45
CA SER A 682 -14.20 -0.84 21.53
C SER A 682 -12.87 -0.10 21.42
N VAL A 683 -12.06 -0.15 22.47
CA VAL A 683 -10.68 0.35 22.49
C VAL A 683 -9.78 -0.78 23.00
N THR A 684 -8.83 -1.19 22.17
CA THR A 684 -7.92 -2.28 22.52
C THR A 684 -6.97 -1.86 23.63
N ARG A 685 -6.57 -2.82 24.47
CA ARG A 685 -5.45 -2.67 25.43
C ARG A 685 -4.16 -3.29 24.90
N MET A 686 -4.24 -3.91 23.73
CA MET A 686 -3.09 -4.51 23.10
C MET A 686 -2.18 -3.41 22.58
N SER A 687 -0.88 -3.69 22.59
CA SER A 687 0.14 -2.96 21.84
C SER A 687 1.13 -3.98 21.32
N MET A 688 1.78 -3.70 20.20
CA MET A 688 2.68 -4.67 19.59
C MET A 688 3.80 -3.99 18.83
N MET A 689 5.01 -4.52 19.01
CA MET A 689 6.21 -4.25 18.22
C MET A 689 6.72 -5.57 17.67
N PHE A 690 7.12 -5.55 16.40
CA PHE A 690 7.71 -6.70 15.72
C PHE A 690 8.94 -6.24 14.95
N TYR A 691 10.10 -6.78 15.29
CA TYR A 691 11.38 -6.33 14.75
C TYR A 691 12.40 -7.47 14.65
N ASP A 692 13.32 -7.38 13.70
CA ASP A 692 14.50 -8.25 13.65
C ASP A 692 15.41 -7.92 14.85
N LYS A 693 15.85 -8.93 15.61
CA LYS A 693 16.72 -8.72 16.79
C LYS A 693 18.04 -8.04 16.43
N ASP A 694 18.52 -8.20 15.20
CA ASP A 694 19.77 -7.60 14.73
C ASP A 694 19.58 -6.19 14.13
N GLN A 695 18.38 -5.58 14.22
CA GLN A 695 18.07 -4.35 13.49
C GLN A 695 18.97 -3.13 13.83
N ASP A 696 19.46 -3.01 15.06
CA ASP A 696 20.33 -1.88 15.48
C ASP A 696 21.81 -2.14 15.23
N SER A 697 22.17 -3.38 14.93
CA SER A 697 23.56 -3.76 14.65
C SER A 697 23.95 -3.44 13.21
N PHE A 698 25.02 -2.67 13.06
CA PHE A 698 25.74 -2.37 11.83
C PHE A 698 27.14 -3.00 11.83
N SER A 699 27.30 -4.12 12.54
CA SER A 699 28.51 -4.93 12.42
C SER A 699 28.67 -5.45 10.98
N PRO A 700 29.90 -5.74 10.52
CA PRO A 700 30.12 -6.27 9.17
C PRO A 700 29.33 -7.55 8.85
N GLU A 701 29.02 -8.36 9.86
CA GLU A 701 28.19 -9.56 9.71
C GLU A 701 26.70 -9.22 9.56
N SER A 702 26.17 -8.33 10.41
CA SER A 702 24.77 -7.90 10.32
C SER A 702 24.47 -7.22 8.99
N ILE A 703 25.39 -6.38 8.50
CA ILE A 703 25.29 -5.75 7.18
C ILE A 703 25.19 -6.81 6.07
N ARG A 704 26.04 -7.85 6.08
CA ARG A 704 26.00 -8.93 5.08
C ARG A 704 24.73 -9.78 5.15
N ASN A 705 24.20 -9.99 6.35
CA ASN A 705 23.02 -10.83 6.60
C ASN A 705 21.69 -10.05 6.51
N SER A 706 21.73 -8.75 6.17
CA SER A 706 20.56 -7.87 6.11
C SER A 706 19.65 -8.08 4.89
N VAL A 707 19.94 -9.05 4.03
CA VAL A 707 19.28 -9.30 2.74
C VAL A 707 17.78 -9.68 2.85
N SER A 708 17.35 -10.16 4.01
CA SER A 708 15.95 -10.51 4.30
C SER A 708 15.51 -9.91 5.63
N ASN A 709 14.38 -9.19 5.62
CA ASN A 709 13.75 -8.65 6.81
C ASN A 709 12.24 -8.50 6.60
N ILE A 710 11.44 -9.11 7.47
CA ILE A 710 9.98 -8.97 7.48
C ILE A 710 9.62 -7.76 8.33
N ARG A 711 8.84 -6.83 7.77
CA ARG A 711 8.54 -5.55 8.42
C ARG A 711 7.06 -5.25 8.29
N PHE A 712 6.38 -5.16 9.43
CA PHE A 712 4.97 -4.74 9.48
C PHE A 712 4.83 -3.28 9.88
N ASN A 713 5.83 -2.76 10.58
CA ASN A 713 5.90 -1.37 10.99
C ASN A 713 7.35 -0.88 10.85
N ALA A 714 7.53 0.30 10.27
CA ALA A 714 8.85 0.91 10.16
C ALA A 714 8.74 2.42 10.06
N ASN A 715 9.67 3.13 10.70
CA ASN A 715 9.86 4.55 10.51
C ASN A 715 10.64 4.81 9.21
N GLY A 716 9.97 4.70 8.08
CA GLY A 716 10.56 4.95 6.77
C GLY A 716 10.27 6.35 6.22
N ALA A 717 10.81 6.63 5.05
CA ALA A 717 10.38 7.75 4.22
C ALA A 717 8.89 7.65 3.87
N LEU A 718 8.27 8.80 3.60
CA LEU A 718 6.87 8.85 3.20
C LEU A 718 6.73 8.48 1.72
N VAL A 719 5.65 7.78 1.36
CA VAL A 719 5.37 7.37 -0.03
C VAL A 719 4.59 8.48 -0.74
N VAL A 720 5.22 9.12 -1.72
CA VAL A 720 4.64 10.19 -2.53
C VAL A 720 3.76 9.61 -3.64
N ASP A 721 4.29 8.62 -4.36
CA ASP A 721 3.59 7.92 -5.44
C ASP A 721 3.90 6.42 -5.37
N ASP A 722 2.94 5.60 -5.77
CA ASP A 722 3.05 4.14 -5.78
C ASP A 722 2.27 3.58 -6.97
N PRO A 723 2.79 2.57 -7.70
CA PRO A 723 2.05 1.94 -8.81
C PRO A 723 0.71 1.31 -8.37
N LYS A 724 0.57 0.92 -7.10
CA LYS A 724 -0.70 0.44 -6.54
C LYS A 724 -1.65 1.61 -6.31
N ILE A 725 -2.83 1.54 -6.91
CA ILE A 725 -3.86 2.56 -6.72
C ILE A 725 -4.55 2.35 -5.36
N ASN A 726 -4.65 3.42 -4.59
CA ASN A 726 -5.48 3.52 -3.38
C ASN A 726 -6.29 4.81 -3.47
N PHE A 727 -7.27 4.83 -4.37
CA PHE A 727 -7.84 6.07 -4.90
C PHE A 727 -8.45 6.99 -3.83
N PHE A 728 -9.40 6.48 -3.03
CA PHE A 728 -10.08 7.29 -2.02
C PHE A 728 -9.17 7.71 -0.88
N LYS A 729 -8.21 6.84 -0.50
CA LYS A 729 -7.17 7.19 0.45
C LYS A 729 -6.33 8.38 -0.03
N GLY A 730 -5.92 8.37 -1.30
CA GLY A 730 -5.20 9.50 -1.89
C GLY A 730 -5.99 10.81 -1.86
N LEU A 731 -7.30 10.77 -2.11
CA LEU A 731 -8.18 11.93 -1.96
C LEU A 731 -8.27 12.41 -0.50
N ASP A 732 -8.37 11.47 0.45
CA ASP A 732 -8.46 11.78 1.87
C ASP A 732 -7.16 12.38 2.43
N ASP A 733 -6.00 11.83 2.04
CA ASP A 733 -4.69 12.36 2.42
C ASP A 733 -4.49 13.78 1.86
N ALA A 734 -4.98 14.05 0.65
CA ALA A 734 -4.98 15.37 0.04
C ALA A 734 -5.90 16.37 0.77
N ILE A 735 -7.14 15.97 1.07
CA ILE A 735 -8.10 16.78 1.85
C ILE A 735 -7.52 17.12 3.23
N HIS A 736 -6.94 16.13 3.90
CA HIS A 736 -6.34 16.31 5.22
C HIS A 736 -5.18 17.31 5.18
N SER A 737 -4.35 17.25 4.14
CA SER A 737 -3.26 18.19 3.93
C SER A 737 -3.76 19.63 3.71
N VAL A 738 -4.88 19.82 2.98
CA VAL A 738 -5.51 21.14 2.80
C VAL A 738 -6.04 21.65 4.14
N ARG A 739 -6.86 20.84 4.83
CA ARG A 739 -7.48 21.19 6.11
C ARG A 739 -6.45 21.66 7.12
N ASN A 740 -5.37 20.90 7.28
CA ASN A 740 -4.32 21.19 8.26
C ASN A 740 -3.30 22.24 7.78
N GLY A 741 -3.33 22.62 6.50
CA GLY A 741 -2.36 23.57 5.93
C GLY A 741 -0.95 23.00 5.84
N VAL A 742 -0.84 21.70 5.61
CA VAL A 742 0.44 21.00 5.45
C VAL A 742 0.84 21.09 3.98
N TYR A 743 1.56 22.17 3.64
CA TYR A 743 1.95 22.43 2.24
C TYR A 743 3.00 21.45 1.71
N ARG A 744 3.80 20.86 2.61
CA ARG A 744 4.88 19.90 2.31
C ARG A 744 5.01 18.88 3.43
N ALA A 745 5.68 17.76 3.14
CA ALA A 745 6.04 16.78 4.16
C ALA A 745 6.80 17.44 5.32
N GLY A 746 6.40 17.14 6.57
CA GLY A 746 7.00 17.72 7.78
C GLY A 746 6.86 19.24 7.92
N ALA A 747 5.99 19.91 7.14
CA ALA A 747 5.59 21.28 7.42
C ALA A 747 4.63 21.34 8.61
N LEU A 748 5.17 21.20 9.82
CA LEU A 748 4.41 21.50 11.02
C LEU A 748 4.34 23.03 11.23
N HIS A 749 3.11 23.51 11.39
CA HIS A 749 2.78 24.81 11.97
C HIS A 749 2.67 24.57 13.49
N GLY A 750 3.69 24.96 14.26
CA GLY A 750 3.71 24.81 15.72
C GLY A 750 4.16 23.44 16.27
N GLN A 751 5.02 22.71 15.53
CA GLN A 751 5.77 21.53 15.99
C GLN A 751 4.95 20.49 16.81
N ARG A 752 3.67 20.26 16.43
CA ARG A 752 2.83 19.26 17.09
C ARG A 752 3.21 17.85 16.63
N TYR A 753 3.49 16.96 17.60
CA TYR A 753 3.61 15.52 17.37
C TYR A 753 2.23 14.90 17.20
N ASP A 754 1.80 14.75 15.95
CA ASP A 754 0.53 14.15 15.57
C ASP A 754 0.61 13.46 14.19
N ASP A 755 -0.52 12.94 13.71
CA ASP A 755 -0.60 12.19 12.46
C ASP A 755 -0.22 13.01 11.22
N THR A 756 -0.14 14.35 11.31
CA THR A 756 0.32 15.18 10.19
C THR A 756 1.80 14.96 9.84
N MET A 757 2.59 14.36 10.73
CA MET A 757 3.96 13.92 10.40
C MET A 757 4.02 12.90 9.27
N GLN A 758 2.95 12.11 9.11
CA GLN A 758 2.83 11.12 8.03
C GLN A 758 2.27 11.73 6.73
N SER A 759 1.88 13.02 6.75
CA SER A 759 1.39 13.70 5.55
C SER A 759 2.54 13.98 4.59
N ILE A 760 2.35 13.62 3.31
CA ILE A 760 3.26 14.00 2.22
C ILE A 760 3.14 15.48 1.84
N GLY A 761 2.14 16.19 2.36
CA GLY A 761 1.84 17.59 2.08
C GLY A 761 1.23 17.84 0.70
N LEU A 762 0.70 19.04 0.49
CA LEU A 762 -0.08 19.40 -0.70
C LEU A 762 0.67 19.19 -2.02
N GLN A 763 1.96 19.51 -2.08
CA GLN A 763 2.73 19.41 -3.33
C GLN A 763 2.89 17.98 -3.81
N ASN A 764 3.24 17.06 -2.90
CA ASN A 764 3.35 15.65 -3.21
C ASN A 764 1.98 15.02 -3.46
N ASN A 765 0.93 15.48 -2.75
CA ASN A 765 -0.44 15.04 -3.06
C ASN A 765 -0.88 15.46 -4.48
N ILE A 766 -0.43 16.60 -5.03
CA ILE A 766 -0.74 16.97 -6.42
C ILE A 766 -0.15 15.94 -7.40
N GLU A 767 1.06 15.44 -7.15
CA GLU A 767 1.67 14.37 -7.97
C GLU A 767 0.86 13.07 -7.88
N LEU A 768 0.40 12.70 -6.68
CA LEU A 768 -0.50 11.56 -6.48
C LEU A 768 -1.83 11.74 -7.23
N ILE A 769 -2.47 12.91 -7.13
CA ILE A 769 -3.74 13.21 -7.83
C ILE A 769 -3.56 13.17 -9.36
N ASP A 770 -2.39 13.56 -9.86
CA ASP A 770 -2.06 13.45 -11.29
C ASP A 770 -1.98 12.00 -11.72
N HIS A 771 -1.34 11.14 -10.93
CA HIS A 771 -1.35 9.71 -11.17
C HIS A 771 -2.78 9.12 -11.13
N LEU A 772 -3.60 9.45 -10.13
CA LEU A 772 -4.98 8.97 -10.06
C LEU A 772 -5.84 9.42 -11.26
N SER A 773 -5.60 10.64 -11.75
CA SER A 773 -6.27 11.16 -12.96
C SER A 773 -5.81 10.43 -14.22
N ASP A 774 -4.50 10.22 -14.37
CA ASP A 774 -3.92 9.43 -15.47
C ASP A 774 -4.48 8.00 -15.47
N HIS A 775 -4.67 7.38 -14.30
CA HIS A 775 -5.23 6.05 -14.17
C HIS A 775 -6.67 6.00 -14.72
N ILE A 776 -7.53 6.97 -14.37
CA ILE A 776 -8.88 7.06 -14.93
C ILE A 776 -8.83 7.18 -16.46
N GLU A 777 -7.95 8.02 -17.01
CA GLU A 777 -7.79 8.18 -18.46
C GLU A 777 -7.35 6.87 -19.15
N LYS A 778 -6.47 6.09 -18.52
CA LYS A 778 -6.10 4.75 -19.00
C LYS A 778 -7.30 3.80 -19.02
N ILE A 779 -8.12 3.82 -17.97
CA ILE A 779 -9.32 2.99 -17.88
C ILE A 779 -10.37 3.42 -18.94
N ILE A 780 -10.54 4.72 -19.18
CA ILE A 780 -11.37 5.26 -20.27
C ILE A 780 -10.86 4.73 -21.61
N ALA A 781 -9.55 4.83 -21.88
CA ALA A 781 -8.96 4.34 -23.12
C ALA A 781 -9.16 2.82 -23.31
N LYS A 782 -9.01 2.03 -22.24
CA LYS A 782 -9.25 0.58 -22.22
C LYS A 782 -10.71 0.25 -22.53
N ASN A 783 -11.65 0.87 -21.82
CA ASN A 783 -13.09 0.67 -22.03
C ASN A 783 -13.55 1.14 -23.42
N GLY A 784 -12.96 2.22 -23.96
CA GLY A 784 -13.16 2.66 -25.34
C GLY A 784 -12.68 1.65 -26.38
N ALA A 785 -11.60 0.92 -26.12
CA ALA A 785 -11.16 -0.17 -26.99
C ALA A 785 -12.13 -1.37 -26.96
N HIS A 786 -12.70 -1.71 -25.80
CA HIS A 786 -13.75 -2.72 -25.69
C HIS A 786 -15.01 -2.30 -26.47
N THR A 787 -15.45 -1.05 -26.33
CA THR A 787 -16.58 -0.48 -27.09
C THR A 787 -16.37 -0.64 -28.60
N ARG A 788 -15.21 -0.26 -29.14
CA ARG A 788 -14.87 -0.43 -30.56
C ARG A 788 -14.89 -1.90 -31.00
N THR A 789 -14.48 -2.81 -30.13
CA THR A 789 -14.49 -4.25 -30.41
C THR A 789 -15.92 -4.77 -30.59
N PHE A 790 -16.85 -4.34 -29.75
CA PHE A 790 -18.27 -4.67 -29.91
C PHE A 790 -18.88 -4.04 -31.17
N GLN A 791 -18.58 -2.78 -31.47
CA GLN A 791 -19.04 -2.11 -32.71
C GLN A 791 -18.59 -2.83 -33.98
N ASN A 792 -17.32 -3.24 -34.03
CA ASN A 792 -16.78 -3.99 -35.15
C ASN A 792 -17.46 -5.35 -35.31
N ALA A 793 -17.77 -6.02 -34.20
CA ALA A 793 -18.44 -7.31 -34.21
C ALA A 793 -19.90 -7.23 -34.61
N ILE A 794 -20.62 -6.22 -34.15
CA ILE A 794 -21.98 -5.91 -34.58
C ILE A 794 -21.98 -5.71 -36.09
N THR A 795 -21.15 -4.81 -36.60
CA THR A 795 -21.03 -4.52 -38.03
C THR A 795 -20.71 -5.77 -38.84
N ARG A 796 -19.74 -6.58 -38.39
CA ARG A 796 -19.37 -7.83 -39.06
C ARG A 796 -20.53 -8.83 -39.09
N ASN A 797 -21.20 -9.04 -37.95
CA ASN A 797 -22.29 -10.00 -37.86
C ASN A 797 -23.51 -9.54 -38.65
N GLU A 798 -23.78 -8.23 -38.75
CA GLU A 798 -24.83 -7.65 -39.60
C GLU A 798 -24.54 -7.89 -41.09
N ILE A 799 -23.29 -7.73 -41.52
CA ILE A 799 -22.86 -8.05 -42.89
C ILE A 799 -23.03 -9.54 -43.18
N ILE A 800 -22.53 -10.42 -42.30
CA ILE A 800 -22.63 -11.88 -42.48
C ILE A 800 -24.10 -12.30 -42.48
N LYS A 801 -24.92 -11.77 -41.57
CA LYS A 801 -26.36 -12.05 -41.54
C LYS A 801 -27.01 -11.68 -42.87
N THR A 802 -26.70 -10.51 -43.41
CA THR A 802 -27.20 -10.07 -44.72
C THR A 802 -26.76 -11.02 -45.85
N GLN A 803 -25.51 -11.49 -45.84
CA GLN A 803 -25.01 -12.47 -46.80
C GLN A 803 -25.70 -13.83 -46.67
N VAL A 804 -25.89 -14.33 -45.44
CA VAL A 804 -26.61 -15.59 -45.16
C VAL A 804 -28.06 -15.46 -45.62
N SER A 805 -28.74 -14.34 -45.35
CA SER A 805 -30.09 -14.09 -45.86
C SER A 805 -30.13 -14.03 -47.39
N GLY A 806 -29.10 -13.48 -48.04
CA GLY A 806 -28.95 -13.50 -49.50
C GLY A 806 -28.81 -14.92 -50.05
N ILE A 807 -27.88 -15.72 -49.52
CA ILE A 807 -27.67 -17.12 -49.90
C ILE A 807 -28.94 -17.95 -49.64
N LYS A 808 -29.62 -17.71 -48.52
CA LYS A 808 -30.90 -18.35 -48.20
C LYS A 808 -31.97 -18.00 -49.25
N GLY A 809 -32.02 -16.75 -49.69
CA GLY A 809 -32.85 -16.29 -50.79
C GLY A 809 -32.54 -17.03 -52.11
N GLU A 810 -31.26 -17.25 -52.42
CA GLU A 810 -30.84 -17.99 -53.63
C GLU A 810 -31.13 -19.51 -53.54
N VAL A 811 -30.94 -20.12 -52.37
CA VAL A 811 -31.11 -21.57 -52.16
C VAL A 811 -32.58 -21.98 -52.05
N ILE A 812 -33.42 -21.12 -51.48
CA ILE A 812 -34.83 -21.43 -51.18
C ILE A 812 -35.78 -20.68 -52.12
N GLY A 813 -35.37 -19.55 -52.69
CA GLY A 813 -36.20 -18.78 -53.61
C GLY A 813 -36.56 -19.60 -54.83
N ALA A 814 -37.84 -19.60 -55.20
CA ALA A 814 -38.24 -20.14 -56.49
C ALA A 814 -37.86 -19.15 -57.60
N ASP A 815 -37.27 -19.62 -58.70
CA ASP A 815 -37.16 -18.81 -59.92
C ASP A 815 -38.59 -18.63 -60.47
N LEU A 816 -39.20 -17.50 -60.17
CA LEU A 816 -40.59 -17.22 -60.55
C LEU A 816 -40.78 -17.25 -62.07
N ALA A 817 -39.77 -16.86 -62.87
CA ALA A 817 -39.88 -16.86 -64.32
C ALA A 817 -39.88 -18.30 -64.87
N GLU A 818 -38.96 -19.14 -64.40
CA GLU A 818 -38.92 -20.55 -64.78
C GLU A 818 -40.16 -21.31 -64.26
N THR A 819 -40.55 -21.05 -63.01
CA THR A 819 -41.70 -21.69 -62.34
C THR A 819 -43.00 -21.30 -63.04
N TYR A 820 -43.16 -20.04 -63.45
CA TYR A 820 -44.32 -19.58 -64.22
C TYR A 820 -44.36 -20.20 -65.62
N ASN A 821 -43.22 -20.33 -66.29
CA ASN A 821 -43.14 -21.05 -67.58
C ASN A 821 -43.53 -22.53 -67.42
N LYS A 822 -43.05 -23.21 -66.36
CA LYS A 822 -43.45 -24.57 -66.00
C LYS A 822 -44.94 -24.68 -65.71
N PHE A 823 -45.50 -23.75 -64.94
CA PHE A 823 -46.94 -23.69 -64.64
C PHE A 823 -47.78 -23.57 -65.91
N THR A 824 -47.39 -22.66 -66.82
CA THR A 824 -48.06 -22.45 -68.11
C THR A 824 -48.03 -23.72 -68.96
N ASN A 825 -46.87 -24.38 -69.06
CA ASN A 825 -46.72 -25.65 -69.78
C ASN A 825 -47.56 -26.79 -69.18
N LEU A 826 -47.56 -26.92 -67.85
CA LEU A 826 -48.38 -27.91 -67.14
C LEU A 826 -49.87 -27.64 -67.31
N SER A 827 -50.29 -26.38 -67.30
CA SER A 827 -51.67 -25.95 -67.54
C SER A 827 -52.13 -26.32 -68.94
N ASN A 828 -51.31 -26.03 -69.95
CA ASN A 828 -51.58 -26.39 -71.35
C ASN A 828 -51.67 -27.92 -71.52
N ASN A 829 -50.76 -28.68 -70.91
CA ASN A 829 -50.79 -30.14 -70.94
C ASN A 829 -52.03 -30.71 -70.22
N TYR A 830 -52.41 -30.14 -69.08
CA TYR A 830 -53.63 -30.52 -68.36
C TYR A 830 -54.89 -30.27 -69.20
N GLN A 831 -54.98 -29.13 -69.87
CA GLN A 831 -56.06 -28.82 -70.81
C GLN A 831 -56.09 -29.78 -72.02
N ALA A 832 -54.93 -30.16 -72.56
CA ALA A 832 -54.81 -31.14 -73.64
C ALA A 832 -55.27 -32.55 -73.21
N VAL A 833 -54.91 -32.98 -71.99
CA VAL A 833 -55.37 -34.26 -71.43
C VAL A 833 -56.87 -34.24 -71.13
N LEU A 834 -57.40 -33.15 -70.57
CA LEU A 834 -58.85 -32.96 -70.35
C LEU A 834 -59.64 -33.02 -71.65
N SER A 835 -59.21 -32.28 -72.68
CA SER A 835 -59.87 -32.31 -73.99
C SER A 835 -59.79 -33.68 -74.66
N SER A 836 -58.67 -34.39 -74.54
CA SER A 836 -58.51 -35.77 -75.03
C SER A 836 -59.38 -36.77 -74.27
N THR A 837 -59.46 -36.65 -72.94
CA THR A 837 -60.31 -37.48 -72.07
C THR A 837 -61.79 -37.24 -72.38
N ASN A 838 -62.19 -35.98 -72.58
CA ASN A 838 -63.55 -35.62 -72.99
C ASN A 838 -63.90 -36.16 -74.39
N ARG A 839 -62.96 -36.15 -75.34
CA ARG A 839 -63.14 -36.77 -76.67
C ARG A 839 -63.26 -38.29 -76.59
N ILE A 840 -62.48 -38.96 -75.73
CA ILE A 840 -62.56 -40.42 -75.53
C ILE A 840 -63.85 -40.83 -74.81
N ASN A 841 -64.30 -40.07 -73.80
CA ASN A 841 -65.61 -40.24 -73.18
C ASN A 841 -66.75 -40.03 -74.19
N GLY A 842 -66.63 -39.02 -75.06
CA GLY A 842 -67.56 -38.77 -76.16
C GLY A 842 -67.61 -39.94 -77.16
N LEU A 843 -66.47 -40.51 -77.54
CA LEU A 843 -66.41 -41.70 -78.42
C LEU A 843 -66.95 -42.97 -77.75
N SER A 844 -66.74 -43.14 -76.44
CA SER A 844 -67.31 -44.26 -75.67
C SER A 844 -68.83 -44.16 -75.53
N LEU A 845 -69.39 -42.96 -75.40
CA LEU A 845 -70.83 -42.74 -75.35
C LEU A 845 -71.48 -42.94 -76.73
N VAL A 846 -70.79 -42.51 -77.80
CA VAL A 846 -71.26 -42.67 -79.19
C VAL A 846 -71.35 -44.14 -79.63
N ASN A 847 -70.55 -45.04 -79.05
CA ASN A 847 -70.71 -46.49 -79.27
C ASN A 847 -71.75 -47.17 -78.36
N TYR A 848 -72.39 -46.45 -77.44
CA TYR A 848 -73.52 -46.98 -76.65
C TYR A 848 -74.88 -46.53 -77.21
N LEU A 849 -74.89 -45.59 -78.17
CA LEU A 849 -76.08 -45.02 -78.79
C LEU A 849 -76.19 -45.29 -80.31
N ASN A 850 -75.50 -46.31 -80.82
CA ASN A 850 -75.80 -46.91 -82.12
C ASN A 850 -75.88 -48.43 -82.01
#